data_AF-A0A1B6F9Z2-F1
#
_entry.id   AF-A0A1B6F9Z2-F1
#
_cell.length_a   1.000
_cell.length_b   1.000
_cell.length_c   1.000
_cell.angle_alpha   90.00
_cell.angle_beta   90.00
_cell.angle_gamma   90.00
#
_symmetry.space_group_name_H-M   'P 1'
#
loop_
_entity.id
_entity.type
_entity.pdbx_description
1 polymer ?
#
loop_
_entity_poly.entity_id
_entity_poly.type
_entity_poly.pdbx_seq_one_letter_code
_entity_poly.pdbx_strand_id
1 'polypeptide(L)'
;MGILDMDLFCGSKFWDENITWYTDDPDFTPCFEKTVFAWIPCLFLWIFSSLEVYYLLNSKYKDVPWNWLNISKFTLMIVILVDCLADFVYAVVVNSGGQRVYSVDFYSPAIKFISFCLVTTLMWFNKKRGQRSSGLIFLFWFIYSLCGVVQLRTMLRQALRNNTLPDPIFLSISYLVFYIATILSLLLNCFAEPEPKFSEYPNVERLCPEKASSFPSKLTFNWFSALAWKGYKTPLEPHHLWHMNFEDTAQEVVPKFDKYWDALVLKKSNVGHPKTSYLKRSGSVDFLSNSTSTQHSRNRPASILMPLCKAFGGTFLFGSFLKLIQDLLTFVSPQILKLLIGFTSSQDSMWKGYAYAFLLAATAMCQTLLLSQYFYRMSLVGLRIRTALISSIYRKALRISNTARKESTVGEVVNLMSVDAQRFMDLTAYLNMLWSAPLQICLALYFLWQTLGPSVLAGLAVMIILIPVNGWVANKVKNLQIKQMKNKDERVKLMNEILSGIKVLKLYAWEPSFEQQVHKIRNKEMKVLKQAAYLNACTSFIWSCAPFLVSLVTFAVYVFIDDHNILDSEKAFVSLSLFNILRFPLSMLPMMISNMVQTGVSVKRINKFMNSEELDPNCVQHDQSEFDPVVVENGTFSWGGMQEQAVVLRNINV
;
A
#
# COMPACT_ATOMS: atom_id res chain seq x y z
N MET A 1 14.92 -33.26 0.76
CA MET A 1 14.19 -34.54 0.80
C MET A 1 13.75 -34.81 -0.62
N GLY A 2 14.24 -35.87 -1.25
CA GLY A 2 13.89 -36.21 -2.64
C GLY A 2 12.49 -36.83 -2.73
N ILE A 3 11.96 -36.99 -3.95
CA ILE A 3 10.64 -37.62 -4.18
C ILE A 3 10.62 -39.08 -3.66
N LEU A 4 11.71 -39.83 -3.86
CA LEU A 4 11.86 -41.20 -3.35
C LEU A 4 11.87 -41.29 -1.82
N ASP A 5 12.42 -40.28 -1.12
CA ASP A 5 12.37 -40.22 0.35
C ASP A 5 10.94 -40.01 0.85
N MET A 6 10.13 -39.25 0.09
CA MET A 6 8.73 -38.99 0.41
C MET A 6 7.84 -40.22 0.16
N ASP A 7 8.13 -41.01 -0.88
CA ASP A 7 7.44 -42.27 -1.14
C ASP A 7 7.60 -43.26 0.03
N LEU A 8 8.83 -43.39 0.54
CA LEU A 8 9.16 -44.19 1.73
C LEU A 8 8.52 -43.63 3.01
N PHE A 9 8.46 -42.30 3.13
CA PHE A 9 7.88 -41.62 4.28
C PHE A 9 6.36 -41.85 4.41
N CYS A 10 5.66 -41.90 3.29
CA CYS A 10 4.22 -42.09 3.23
C CYS A 10 3.76 -43.53 3.01
N GLY A 11 4.61 -44.40 2.46
CA GLY A 11 4.21 -45.75 2.06
C GLY A 11 3.41 -45.84 0.76
N SER A 12 3.28 -44.72 0.05
CA SER A 12 2.60 -44.60 -1.24
C SER A 12 3.31 -43.55 -2.08
N LYS A 13 3.20 -43.61 -3.40
CA LYS A 13 3.78 -42.60 -4.29
C LYS A 13 3.35 -41.19 -3.89
N PHE A 14 4.32 -40.29 -3.75
CA PHE A 14 4.13 -38.89 -3.41
C PHE A 14 3.40 -38.15 -4.53
N TRP A 15 3.73 -38.42 -5.79
CA TRP A 15 3.05 -37.84 -6.95
C TRP A 15 2.93 -38.89 -8.06
N ASP A 16 1.75 -39.03 -8.65
CA ASP A 16 1.51 -39.90 -9.80
C ASP A 16 0.69 -39.15 -10.86
N GLU A 17 1.33 -38.84 -11.99
CA GLU A 17 0.74 -38.07 -13.08
C GLU A 17 -0.43 -38.79 -13.75
N ASN A 18 -0.46 -40.13 -13.70
CA ASN A 18 -1.58 -40.91 -14.25
C ASN A 18 -2.84 -40.78 -13.40
N ILE A 19 -2.71 -40.48 -12.11
CA ILE A 19 -3.84 -40.28 -11.19
C ILE A 19 -4.25 -38.82 -11.16
N THR A 20 -3.29 -37.90 -11.28
CA THR A 20 -3.55 -36.46 -11.11
C THR A 20 -3.88 -35.74 -12.42
N TRP A 21 -3.26 -36.12 -13.54
CA TRP A 21 -3.25 -35.30 -14.76
C TRP A 21 -3.66 -36.04 -16.04
N TYR A 22 -3.24 -37.30 -16.22
CA TYR A 22 -3.56 -38.13 -17.38
C TYR A 22 -4.74 -39.08 -17.11
N THR A 23 -5.84 -38.52 -16.59
CA THR A 23 -7.08 -39.26 -16.30
C THR A 23 -8.29 -38.37 -16.57
N ASP A 24 -9.43 -38.99 -16.90
CA ASP A 24 -10.72 -38.31 -17.00
C ASP A 24 -11.31 -37.95 -15.64
N ASP A 25 -10.85 -38.62 -14.58
CA ASP A 25 -11.28 -38.38 -13.22
C ASP A 25 -10.07 -38.12 -12.29
N PRO A 26 -9.65 -36.84 -12.14
CA PRO A 26 -8.44 -36.49 -11.41
C PRO A 26 -8.64 -36.69 -9.91
N ASP A 27 -7.62 -37.25 -9.29
CA ASP A 27 -7.49 -37.38 -7.85
C ASP A 27 -6.04 -37.13 -7.42
N PHE A 28 -5.81 -36.84 -6.14
CA PHE A 28 -4.46 -36.71 -5.61
C PHE A 28 -4.03 -38.00 -4.91
N THR A 29 -2.71 -38.21 -4.79
CA THR A 29 -2.21 -39.35 -4.04
C THR A 29 -2.48 -39.14 -2.54
N PRO A 30 -2.77 -40.19 -1.77
CA PRO A 30 -3.00 -40.07 -0.32
C PRO A 30 -1.81 -39.43 0.42
N CYS A 31 -0.58 -39.65 -0.06
CA CYS A 31 0.60 -38.99 0.50
C CYS A 31 0.58 -37.48 0.28
N PHE A 32 0.23 -37.01 -0.93
CA PHE A 32 0.19 -35.58 -1.24
C PHE A 32 -0.88 -34.86 -0.41
N GLU A 33 -2.03 -35.50 -0.21
CA GLU A 33 -3.11 -34.98 0.65
C GLU A 33 -2.70 -34.87 2.11
N LYS A 34 -2.13 -35.93 2.67
CA LYS A 34 -1.69 -35.97 4.08
C LYS A 34 -0.47 -35.09 4.38
N THR A 35 0.28 -34.68 3.36
CA THR A 35 1.47 -33.83 3.49
C THR A 35 1.19 -32.41 3.01
N VAL A 36 1.21 -32.16 1.70
CA VAL A 36 1.19 -30.81 1.12
C VAL A 36 -0.06 -30.03 1.51
N PHE A 37 -1.26 -30.61 1.32
CA PHE A 37 -2.51 -29.92 1.65
C PHE A 37 -2.71 -29.73 3.16
N ALA A 38 -2.17 -30.63 3.99
CA ALA A 38 -2.18 -30.47 5.44
C ALA A 38 -1.13 -29.44 5.96
N TRP A 39 0.04 -29.38 5.32
CA TRP A 39 1.19 -28.60 5.81
C TRP A 39 1.20 -27.16 5.28
N ILE A 40 0.68 -26.89 4.07
CA ILE A 40 0.62 -25.51 3.53
C ILE A 40 -0.07 -24.52 4.50
N PRO A 41 -1.27 -24.81 5.04
CA PRO A 41 -1.90 -23.92 6.02
C PRO A 41 -1.05 -23.72 7.28
N CYS A 42 -0.41 -24.79 7.75
CA CYS A 42 0.45 -24.77 8.95
C CYS A 42 1.70 -23.91 8.74
N LEU A 43 2.38 -24.08 7.60
CA LEU A 43 3.54 -23.28 7.21
C LEU A 43 3.16 -21.80 7.05
N PHE A 44 2.02 -21.51 6.42
CA PHE A 44 1.49 -20.15 6.32
C PHE A 44 1.33 -19.52 7.71
N LEU A 45 0.69 -20.23 8.65
CA LEU A 45 0.53 -19.76 10.02
C LEU A 45 1.87 -19.46 10.68
N TRP A 46 2.84 -20.39 10.59
CA TRP A 46 4.14 -20.24 11.24
C TRP A 46 4.92 -19.03 10.71
N ILE A 47 4.96 -18.84 9.39
CA ILE A 47 5.67 -17.73 8.74
C ILE A 47 5.09 -16.38 9.20
N PHE A 48 3.76 -16.23 9.17
CA PHE A 48 3.10 -14.95 9.44
C PHE A 48 2.75 -14.72 10.92
N SER A 49 2.93 -15.72 11.80
CA SER A 49 2.70 -15.59 13.24
C SER A 49 3.55 -14.48 13.88
N SER A 50 4.79 -14.32 13.43
CA SER A 50 5.72 -13.29 13.92
C SER A 50 5.16 -11.87 13.75
N LEU A 51 4.47 -11.62 12.63
CA LEU A 51 3.84 -10.35 12.31
C LEU A 51 2.61 -10.09 13.19
N GLU A 52 1.79 -11.11 13.45
CA GLU A 52 0.66 -10.99 14.38
C GLU A 52 1.14 -10.74 15.82
N VAL A 53 2.19 -11.44 16.27
CA VAL A 53 2.80 -11.21 17.58
C VAL A 53 3.33 -9.77 17.69
N TYR A 54 3.95 -9.22 16.64
CA TYR A 54 4.37 -7.82 16.64
C TYR A 54 3.19 -6.85 16.83
N TYR A 55 2.06 -7.07 16.17
CA TYR A 55 0.85 -6.26 16.37
C TYR A 55 0.27 -6.42 17.78
N LEU A 56 0.31 -7.64 18.34
CA LEU A 56 -0.18 -7.92 19.68
C LEU A 56 0.63 -7.25 20.78
N LEU A 57 1.96 -7.26 20.65
CA LEU A 57 2.86 -6.61 21.62
C LEU A 57 2.68 -5.10 21.66
N ASN A 58 2.34 -4.50 20.51
CA ASN A 58 2.13 -3.05 20.38
C ASN A 58 0.66 -2.61 20.53
N SER A 59 -0.25 -3.54 20.88
CA SER A 59 -1.68 -3.23 20.97
C SER A 59 -2.00 -2.30 22.14
N LYS A 60 -2.86 -1.31 21.86
CA LYS A 60 -3.34 -0.27 22.78
C LYS A 60 -4.70 -0.58 23.41
N TYR A 61 -5.27 -1.72 23.04
CA TYR A 61 -6.55 -2.22 23.57
C TYR A 61 -6.28 -3.46 24.43
N LYS A 62 -7.14 -3.71 25.42
CA LYS A 62 -7.02 -4.89 26.29
C LYS A 62 -8.38 -5.50 26.62
N ASP A 63 -8.35 -6.80 26.78
CA ASP A 63 -9.45 -7.64 27.26
C ASP A 63 -10.76 -7.50 26.49
N VAL A 64 -10.89 -8.29 25.43
CA VAL A 64 -12.19 -8.57 24.81
C VAL A 64 -13.05 -9.41 25.78
N PRO A 65 -14.31 -9.02 26.05
CA PRO A 65 -15.19 -9.79 26.93
C PRO A 65 -15.49 -11.18 26.36
N TRP A 66 -15.81 -12.11 27.26
CA TRP A 66 -16.37 -13.39 26.84
C TRP A 66 -17.76 -13.15 26.26
N ASN A 67 -17.96 -13.69 25.06
CA ASN A 67 -19.23 -13.70 24.35
C ASN A 67 -19.39 -15.09 23.73
N TRP A 68 -20.61 -15.45 23.37
CA TRP A 68 -20.93 -16.69 22.66
C TRP A 68 -19.95 -16.97 21.52
N LEU A 69 -19.63 -15.98 20.68
CA LEU A 69 -18.68 -16.13 19.58
C LEU A 69 -17.29 -16.63 20.05
N ASN A 70 -16.72 -16.00 21.09
CA ASN A 70 -15.41 -16.37 21.61
C ASN A 70 -15.44 -17.75 22.25
N ILE A 71 -16.49 -18.06 23.03
CA ILE A 71 -16.68 -19.36 23.66
C ILE A 71 -16.74 -20.44 22.58
N SER A 72 -17.59 -20.27 21.56
CA SER A 72 -17.74 -21.22 20.46
C SER A 72 -16.44 -21.43 19.68
N LYS A 73 -15.65 -20.37 19.44
CA LYS A 73 -14.32 -20.51 18.81
C LYS A 73 -13.38 -21.35 19.67
N PHE A 74 -13.27 -21.10 20.98
CA PHE A 74 -12.42 -21.91 21.86
C PHE A 74 -12.92 -23.35 22.01
N THR A 75 -14.24 -23.57 22.08
CA THR A 75 -14.81 -24.92 22.11
C THR A 75 -14.48 -25.71 20.85
N LEU A 76 -14.61 -25.10 19.66
CA LEU A 76 -14.21 -25.75 18.41
C LEU A 76 -12.70 -26.05 18.38
N MET A 77 -11.85 -25.17 18.91
CA MET A 77 -10.41 -25.46 19.03
C MET A 77 -10.13 -26.67 19.91
N ILE A 78 -10.85 -26.84 21.02
CA ILE A 78 -10.71 -28.02 21.89
C ILE A 78 -11.14 -29.28 21.14
N VAL A 79 -12.27 -29.24 20.41
CA VAL A 79 -12.74 -30.37 19.59
C VAL A 79 -11.68 -30.75 18.56
N ILE A 80 -11.11 -29.78 17.84
CA ILE A 80 -10.06 -30.02 16.83
C ILE A 80 -8.77 -30.58 17.46
N LEU A 81 -8.38 -30.10 18.64
CA LEU A 81 -7.20 -30.61 19.35
C LEU A 81 -7.40 -32.05 19.85
N VAL A 82 -8.58 -32.37 20.36
CA VAL A 82 -8.93 -33.73 20.81
C VAL A 82 -8.97 -34.69 19.63
N ASP A 83 -9.57 -34.29 18.52
CA ASP A 83 -9.62 -35.06 17.28
C ASP A 83 -8.21 -35.35 16.73
N CYS A 84 -7.37 -34.32 16.66
CA CYS A 84 -5.96 -34.46 16.25
C CYS A 84 -5.15 -35.36 17.19
N LEU A 85 -5.45 -35.34 18.50
CA LEU A 85 -4.82 -36.22 19.49
C LEU A 85 -5.32 -37.67 19.33
N ALA A 86 -6.61 -37.87 19.04
CA ALA A 86 -7.20 -39.18 18.81
C ALA A 86 -6.59 -39.85 17.56
N ASP A 87 -6.37 -39.10 16.49
CA ASP A 87 -5.66 -39.56 15.29
C ASP A 87 -4.22 -40.02 15.61
N PHE A 88 -3.50 -39.24 16.41
CA PHE A 88 -2.13 -39.58 16.82
C PHE A 88 -2.09 -40.84 17.71
N VAL A 89 -2.98 -40.93 18.69
CA VAL A 89 -3.09 -42.11 19.58
C VAL A 89 -3.48 -43.35 18.77
N TYR A 90 -4.41 -43.22 17.82
CA TYR A 90 -4.77 -44.31 16.92
C TYR A 90 -3.55 -44.82 16.14
N ALA A 91 -2.74 -43.93 15.56
CA ALA A 91 -1.51 -44.31 14.87
C ALA A 91 -0.51 -45.06 15.79
N VAL A 92 -0.35 -44.61 17.03
CA VAL A 92 0.53 -45.27 18.02
C VAL A 92 -0.01 -46.66 18.41
N VAL A 93 -1.31 -46.79 18.68
CA VAL A 93 -1.94 -48.06 19.07
C VAL A 93 -1.83 -49.08 17.94
N VAL A 94 -2.13 -48.69 16.70
CA VAL A 94 -2.02 -49.57 15.53
C VAL A 94 -0.58 -50.04 15.31
N ASN A 95 0.41 -49.15 15.48
CA ASN A 95 1.83 -49.51 15.40
C ASN A 95 2.25 -50.47 16.53
N SER A 96 1.75 -50.26 17.75
CA SER A 96 2.00 -51.17 18.88
C SER A 96 1.34 -52.55 18.71
N GLY A 97 0.23 -52.61 17.98
CA GLY A 97 -0.49 -53.83 17.60
C GLY A 97 0.17 -54.62 16.46
N GLY A 98 1.35 -54.22 15.99
CA GLY A 98 2.14 -54.95 15.00
C GLY A 98 1.78 -54.68 13.52
N GLN A 99 0.86 -53.74 13.25
CA GLN A 99 0.58 -53.29 11.88
C GLN A 99 1.58 -52.20 11.45
N ARG A 100 2.02 -52.22 10.19
CA ARG A 100 2.95 -51.21 9.66
C ARG A 100 2.24 -49.87 9.50
N VAL A 101 2.62 -48.89 10.31
CA VAL A 101 2.21 -47.48 10.20
C VAL A 101 3.36 -46.69 9.59
N TYR A 102 3.06 -45.84 8.59
CA TYR A 102 4.07 -45.03 7.92
C TYR A 102 4.37 -43.76 8.71
N SER A 103 5.56 -43.18 8.49
CA SER A 103 6.02 -42.01 9.24
C SER A 103 5.05 -40.82 9.10
N VAL A 104 4.46 -40.62 7.91
CA VAL A 104 3.49 -39.55 7.65
C VAL A 104 2.32 -39.51 8.64
N ASP A 105 1.85 -40.68 9.10
CA ASP A 105 0.70 -40.79 10.00
C ASP A 105 1.05 -40.38 11.45
N PHE A 106 2.35 -40.28 11.78
CA PHE A 106 2.82 -39.68 13.04
C PHE A 106 3.10 -38.19 12.91
N TYR A 107 3.80 -37.78 11.84
CA TYR A 107 4.25 -36.40 11.68
C TYR A 107 3.12 -35.44 11.30
N SER A 108 2.16 -35.86 10.45
CA SER A 108 1.08 -34.97 10.02
C SER A 108 0.17 -34.54 11.18
N PRO A 109 -0.33 -35.46 12.05
CA PRO A 109 -1.04 -35.07 13.26
C PRO A 109 -0.17 -34.24 14.22
N ALA A 110 1.13 -34.54 14.37
CA ALA A 110 2.02 -33.74 15.22
C ALA A 110 2.16 -32.28 14.74
N ILE A 111 2.35 -32.06 13.43
CA ILE A 111 2.45 -30.73 12.84
C ILE A 111 1.12 -29.96 12.98
N LYS A 112 -0.01 -30.65 12.75
CA LYS A 112 -1.36 -30.09 12.96
C LYS A 112 -1.56 -29.70 14.42
N PHE A 113 -1.21 -30.57 15.36
CA PHE A 113 -1.34 -30.32 16.80
C PHE A 113 -0.55 -29.09 17.23
N ILE A 114 0.73 -29.00 16.85
CA ILE A 114 1.58 -27.82 17.12
C ILE A 114 0.93 -26.54 16.55
N SER A 115 0.41 -26.62 15.32
CA SER A 115 -0.22 -25.47 14.66
C SER A 115 -1.52 -25.05 15.35
N PHE A 116 -2.38 -25.99 15.77
CA PHE A 116 -3.61 -25.68 16.47
C PHE A 116 -3.37 -25.18 17.90
N CYS A 117 -2.32 -25.66 18.58
CA CYS A 117 -1.84 -25.07 19.84
C CYS A 117 -1.41 -23.62 19.64
N LEU A 118 -0.68 -23.33 18.55
CA LEU A 118 -0.29 -21.97 18.19
C LEU A 118 -1.53 -21.10 17.91
N VAL A 119 -2.51 -21.56 17.14
CA VAL A 119 -3.77 -20.83 16.88
C VAL A 119 -4.50 -20.53 18.20
N THR A 120 -4.62 -21.52 19.08
CA THR A 120 -5.30 -21.36 20.38
C THR A 120 -4.58 -20.33 21.25
N THR A 121 -3.24 -20.35 21.24
CA THR A 121 -2.39 -19.40 21.95
C THR A 121 -2.58 -17.98 21.38
N LEU A 122 -2.55 -17.83 20.05
CA LEU A 122 -2.78 -16.55 19.38
C LEU A 122 -4.19 -16.03 19.65
N MET A 123 -5.24 -16.88 19.62
CA MET A 123 -6.60 -16.50 19.99
C MET A 123 -6.70 -15.99 21.41
N TRP A 124 -6.03 -16.66 22.36
CA TRP A 124 -6.00 -16.22 23.75
C TRP A 124 -5.30 -14.86 23.91
N PHE A 125 -4.15 -14.66 23.25
CA PHE A 125 -3.46 -13.37 23.25
C PHE A 125 -4.25 -12.29 22.52
N ASN A 126 -4.91 -12.59 21.40
CA ASN A 126 -5.78 -11.66 20.67
C ASN A 126 -6.89 -11.13 21.57
N LYS A 127 -7.55 -12.03 22.32
CA LYS A 127 -8.55 -11.67 23.32
C LYS A 127 -7.95 -10.79 24.43
N LYS A 128 -6.81 -11.18 25.00
CA LYS A 128 -6.15 -10.45 26.10
C LYS A 128 -5.64 -9.06 25.68
N ARG A 129 -5.15 -8.93 24.46
CA ARG A 129 -4.59 -7.70 23.86
C ARG A 129 -5.60 -6.94 22.98
N GLY A 130 -6.90 -7.22 23.11
CA GLY A 130 -7.94 -6.41 22.50
C GLY A 130 -7.98 -6.41 20.96
N GLN A 131 -7.31 -7.36 20.29
CA GLN A 131 -7.31 -7.45 18.83
C GLN A 131 -8.60 -8.12 18.34
N ARG A 132 -9.44 -7.35 17.65
CA ARG A 132 -10.73 -7.81 17.10
C ARG A 132 -10.51 -8.38 15.69
N SER A 133 -10.97 -9.61 15.47
CA SER A 133 -10.98 -10.35 14.20
C SER A 133 -9.61 -10.38 13.53
N SER A 134 -8.75 -11.32 13.96
CA SER A 134 -7.44 -11.52 13.35
C SER A 134 -7.54 -11.97 11.88
N GLY A 135 -6.83 -11.24 11.01
CA GLY A 135 -6.70 -11.60 9.60
C GLY A 135 -5.87 -12.85 9.36
N LEU A 136 -4.84 -13.11 10.19
CA LEU A 136 -4.01 -14.30 10.05
C LEU A 136 -4.83 -15.56 10.32
N ILE A 137 -5.59 -15.55 11.41
CA ILE A 137 -6.45 -16.68 11.80
C ILE A 137 -7.54 -16.91 10.75
N PHE A 138 -8.17 -15.86 10.23
CA PHE A 138 -9.16 -16.00 9.15
C PHE A 138 -8.54 -16.63 7.89
N LEU A 139 -7.39 -16.10 7.43
CA LEU A 139 -6.71 -16.62 6.24
C LEU A 139 -6.23 -18.06 6.45
N PHE A 140 -5.77 -18.41 7.65
CA PHE A 140 -5.41 -19.79 8.01
C PHE A 140 -6.59 -20.72 7.81
N TRP A 141 -7.75 -20.43 8.42
CA TRP A 141 -8.95 -21.25 8.26
C TRP A 141 -9.47 -21.28 6.82
N PHE A 142 -9.35 -20.18 6.09
CA PHE A 142 -9.74 -20.11 4.69
C PHE A 142 -8.86 -21.03 3.83
N ILE A 143 -7.53 -20.94 3.95
CA ILE A 143 -6.60 -21.81 3.22
C ILE A 143 -6.78 -23.28 3.64
N TYR A 144 -6.93 -23.54 4.94
CA TYR A 144 -7.17 -24.90 5.44
C TYR A 144 -8.46 -25.49 4.88
N SER A 145 -9.55 -24.70 4.84
CA SER A 145 -10.82 -25.14 4.26
C SER A 145 -10.67 -25.48 2.78
N LEU A 146 -9.99 -24.65 1.99
CA LEU A 146 -9.74 -24.88 0.56
C LEU A 146 -8.93 -26.15 0.32
N CYS A 147 -7.84 -26.35 1.06
CA CYS A 147 -7.01 -27.54 0.96
C CYS A 147 -7.77 -28.81 1.39
N GLY A 148 -8.64 -28.71 2.42
CA GLY A 148 -9.45 -29.83 2.91
C GLY A 148 -10.57 -30.28 1.96
N VAL A 149 -11.04 -29.42 1.05
CA VAL A 149 -12.04 -29.83 0.03
C VAL A 149 -11.53 -31.01 -0.80
N VAL A 150 -10.24 -31.04 -1.10
CA VAL A 150 -9.62 -32.08 -1.93
C VAL A 150 -9.76 -33.44 -1.26
N GLN A 151 -9.25 -33.58 -0.03
CA GLN A 151 -9.32 -34.83 0.73
C GLN A 151 -10.77 -35.24 1.03
N LEU A 152 -11.69 -34.27 1.24
CA LEU A 152 -13.13 -34.58 1.38
C LEU A 152 -13.71 -35.20 0.10
N ARG A 153 -13.39 -34.64 -1.08
CA ARG A 153 -13.85 -35.15 -2.36
C ARG A 153 -13.37 -36.58 -2.59
N THR A 154 -12.10 -36.85 -2.31
CA THR A 154 -11.48 -38.18 -2.46
C THR A 154 -12.15 -39.20 -1.56
N MET A 155 -12.39 -38.85 -0.29
CA MET A 155 -13.12 -39.71 0.64
C MET A 155 -14.57 -39.98 0.21
N LEU A 156 -15.32 -38.94 -0.18
CA LEU A 156 -16.71 -39.09 -0.64
C LEU A 156 -16.80 -39.97 -1.89
N ARG A 157 -15.87 -39.81 -2.82
CA ARG A 157 -15.80 -40.64 -4.03
C ARG A 157 -15.55 -42.11 -3.72
N GLN A 158 -14.60 -42.40 -2.84
CA GLN A 158 -14.31 -43.77 -2.41
C GLN A 158 -15.52 -44.39 -1.70
N ALA A 159 -16.20 -43.61 -0.85
CA ALA A 159 -17.41 -44.06 -0.16
C ALA A 159 -18.57 -44.36 -1.13
N LEU A 160 -18.78 -43.50 -2.14
CA LEU A 160 -19.78 -43.70 -3.18
C LEU A 160 -19.47 -44.91 -4.08
N ARG A 161 -18.19 -45.16 -4.37
CA ARG A 161 -17.77 -46.26 -5.23
C ARG A 161 -17.93 -47.63 -4.56
N ASN A 162 -17.60 -47.71 -3.27
CA ASN A 162 -17.60 -48.96 -2.52
C ASN A 162 -18.89 -49.19 -1.70
N ASN A 163 -19.82 -48.22 -1.68
CA ASN A 163 -20.99 -48.18 -0.80
C ASN A 163 -20.68 -48.31 0.71
N THR A 164 -19.42 -48.18 1.09
CA THR A 164 -18.92 -48.25 2.48
C THR A 164 -17.85 -47.18 2.69
N LEU A 165 -17.71 -46.68 3.92
CA LEU A 165 -16.63 -45.73 4.26
C LEU A 165 -15.26 -46.38 4.02
N PRO A 166 -14.23 -45.61 3.61
CA PRO A 166 -12.87 -46.13 3.47
C PRO A 166 -12.33 -46.72 4.77
N ASP A 167 -11.68 -47.89 4.68
CA ASP A 167 -11.02 -48.48 5.84
C ASP A 167 -9.70 -47.77 6.15
N PRO A 168 -9.39 -47.49 7.42
CA PRO A 168 -10.20 -47.74 8.61
C PRO A 168 -11.27 -46.65 8.85
N ILE A 169 -12.50 -47.09 9.12
CA ILE A 169 -13.69 -46.24 9.35
C ILE A 169 -13.44 -45.10 10.36
N PHE A 170 -12.65 -45.37 11.41
CA PHE A 170 -12.29 -44.37 12.42
C PHE A 170 -11.64 -43.12 11.81
N LEU A 171 -10.66 -43.28 10.91
CA LEU A 171 -9.96 -42.15 10.28
C LEU A 171 -10.88 -41.35 9.36
N SER A 172 -11.85 -42.00 8.70
CA SER A 172 -12.85 -41.30 7.88
C SER A 172 -13.83 -40.49 8.72
N ILE A 173 -14.31 -41.02 9.85
CA ILE A 173 -15.20 -40.30 10.76
C ILE A 173 -14.46 -39.12 11.41
N SER A 174 -13.24 -39.36 11.90
CA SER A 174 -12.35 -38.33 12.45
C SER A 174 -12.18 -37.17 11.46
N TYR A 175 -11.79 -37.46 10.22
CA TYR A 175 -11.63 -36.44 9.18
C TYR A 175 -12.92 -35.64 8.89
N LEU A 176 -14.09 -36.28 8.88
CA LEU A 176 -15.37 -35.59 8.68
C LEU A 176 -15.68 -34.63 9.83
N VAL A 177 -15.49 -35.07 11.08
CA VAL A 177 -15.67 -34.23 12.27
C VAL A 177 -14.71 -33.05 12.22
N PHE A 178 -13.43 -33.31 11.94
CA PHE A 178 -12.39 -32.31 11.76
C PHE A 178 -12.74 -31.27 10.68
N TYR A 179 -13.18 -31.72 9.50
CA TYR A 179 -13.49 -30.84 8.39
C TYR A 179 -14.73 -29.97 8.66
N ILE A 180 -15.77 -30.53 9.27
CA ILE A 180 -16.96 -29.76 9.70
C ILE A 180 -16.55 -28.71 10.74
N ALA A 181 -15.72 -29.07 11.73
CA ALA A 181 -15.22 -28.14 12.74
C ALA A 181 -14.37 -27.02 12.11
N THR A 182 -13.60 -27.32 11.06
CA THR A 182 -12.81 -26.36 10.28
C THR A 182 -13.69 -25.36 9.54
N ILE A 183 -14.76 -25.82 8.89
CA ILE A 183 -15.73 -24.94 8.20
C ILE A 183 -16.48 -24.06 9.21
N LEU A 184 -16.92 -24.61 10.33
CA LEU A 184 -17.55 -23.83 11.40
C LEU A 184 -16.58 -22.78 11.95
N SER A 185 -15.30 -23.12 12.11
CA SER A 185 -14.27 -22.17 12.55
C SER A 185 -14.06 -21.03 11.55
N LEU A 186 -14.08 -21.32 10.24
CA LEU A 186 -14.05 -20.28 9.20
C LEU A 186 -15.27 -19.36 9.30
N LEU A 187 -16.47 -19.92 9.40
CA LEU A 187 -17.72 -19.14 9.50
C LEU A 187 -17.75 -18.25 10.74
N LEU A 188 -17.33 -18.76 11.90
CA LEU A 188 -17.25 -17.95 13.12
C LEU A 188 -16.24 -16.80 13.01
N ASN A 189 -15.17 -16.95 12.21
CA ASN A 189 -14.20 -15.89 11.95
C ASN A 189 -14.67 -14.86 10.91
N CYS A 190 -15.81 -15.06 10.24
CA CYS A 190 -16.46 -14.03 9.43
C CYS A 190 -17.18 -12.97 10.28
N PHE A 191 -17.40 -13.22 11.56
CA PHE A 191 -18.05 -12.30 12.50
C PHE A 191 -17.03 -11.65 13.43
N ALA A 192 -17.24 -10.37 13.72
CA ALA A 192 -16.34 -9.61 14.58
C ALA A 192 -16.68 -9.79 16.07
N GLU A 193 -15.65 -9.89 16.90
CA GLU A 193 -15.79 -9.88 18.36
C GLU A 193 -16.34 -8.54 18.88
N PRO A 194 -16.92 -8.53 20.09
CA PRO A 194 -17.33 -7.30 20.77
C PRO A 194 -16.15 -6.37 21.08
N GLU A 195 -16.46 -5.15 21.52
CA GLU A 195 -15.48 -4.15 21.88
C GLU A 195 -14.65 -4.56 23.11
N PRO A 196 -13.33 -4.29 23.14
CA PRO A 196 -12.48 -4.50 24.31
C PRO A 196 -12.93 -3.63 25.49
N LYS A 197 -12.80 -4.15 26.71
CA LYS A 197 -13.20 -3.44 27.95
C LYS A 197 -12.31 -2.24 28.27
N PHE A 198 -11.04 -2.33 27.88
CA PHE A 198 -10.05 -1.30 28.19
C PHE A 198 -9.41 -0.79 26.90
N SER A 199 -9.38 0.54 26.75
CA SER A 199 -8.66 1.26 25.72
C SER A 199 -7.82 2.36 26.36
N GLU A 200 -6.61 2.60 25.85
CA GLU A 200 -5.86 3.81 26.18
C GLU A 200 -6.50 5.07 25.56
N TYR A 201 -7.39 4.90 24.58
CA TYR A 201 -8.08 5.98 23.88
C TYR A 201 -9.42 6.35 24.54
N PRO A 202 -9.84 7.63 24.44
CA PRO A 202 -11.11 8.09 25.00
C PRO A 202 -12.32 7.48 24.27
N ASN A 203 -13.42 7.32 25.00
CA ASN A 203 -14.70 6.89 24.42
C ASN A 203 -15.32 8.03 23.60
N VAL A 204 -15.70 7.73 22.35
CA VAL A 204 -16.30 8.69 21.41
C VAL A 204 -17.55 8.07 20.80
N GLU A 205 -18.63 8.84 20.65
CA GLU A 205 -19.96 8.33 20.27
C GLU A 205 -20.02 7.65 18.89
N ARG A 206 -19.20 8.07 17.92
CA ARG A 206 -19.22 7.55 16.53
C ARG A 206 -17.82 7.23 16.01
N LEU A 207 -17.27 6.11 16.46
CA LEU A 207 -16.02 5.58 15.91
C LEU A 207 -16.22 5.00 14.51
N CYS A 208 -15.18 5.06 13.69
CA CYS A 208 -15.15 4.39 12.39
C CYS A 208 -15.39 2.88 12.55
N PRO A 209 -16.34 2.27 11.82
CA PRO A 209 -16.66 0.85 11.96
C PRO A 209 -15.59 -0.07 11.39
N GLU A 210 -14.57 0.47 10.69
CA GLU A 210 -13.47 -0.31 10.12
C GLU A 210 -12.83 -1.22 11.17
N LYS A 211 -12.41 -0.70 12.33
CA LYS A 211 -11.77 -1.54 13.36
C LYS A 211 -12.72 -2.57 13.97
N ALA A 212 -14.00 -2.21 14.07
CA ALA A 212 -15.06 -3.07 14.61
C ALA A 212 -15.54 -4.14 13.63
N SER A 213 -15.23 -3.99 12.35
CA SER A 213 -15.66 -4.90 11.29
C SER A 213 -14.80 -6.17 11.24
N SER A 214 -15.40 -7.25 10.73
CA SER A 214 -14.70 -8.51 10.55
C SER A 214 -13.65 -8.43 9.44
N PHE A 215 -12.69 -9.34 9.44
CA PHE A 215 -11.63 -9.34 8.43
C PHE A 215 -12.15 -9.39 6.99
N PRO A 216 -13.16 -10.22 6.64
CA PRO A 216 -13.76 -10.18 5.30
C PRO A 216 -14.36 -8.82 4.95
N SER A 217 -15.00 -8.14 5.92
CA SER A 217 -15.54 -6.80 5.73
C SER A 217 -14.45 -5.75 5.53
N LYS A 218 -13.30 -5.87 6.22
CA LYS A 218 -12.09 -5.05 5.97
C LYS A 218 -11.51 -5.31 4.58
N LEU A 219 -11.50 -6.58 4.14
CA LEU A 219 -10.96 -7.00 2.85
C LEU A 219 -11.76 -6.44 1.67
N THR A 220 -13.09 -6.44 1.77
CA THR A 220 -14.02 -5.98 0.72
C THR A 220 -14.55 -4.57 0.91
N PHE A 221 -14.13 -3.87 1.96
CA PHE A 221 -14.62 -2.53 2.36
C PHE A 221 -16.13 -2.46 2.64
N ASN A 222 -16.76 -3.58 3.01
CA ASN A 222 -18.21 -3.61 3.22
C ASN A 222 -18.68 -2.75 4.42
N TRP A 223 -17.79 -2.42 5.36
CA TRP A 223 -18.09 -1.51 6.47
C TRP A 223 -18.45 -0.09 6.01
N PHE A 224 -18.02 0.32 4.80
CA PHE A 224 -18.33 1.61 4.21
C PHE A 224 -19.75 1.64 3.59
N SER A 225 -20.30 0.49 3.20
CA SER A 225 -21.58 0.36 2.47
C SER A 225 -22.74 1.09 3.16
N ALA A 226 -22.80 1.04 4.49
CA ALA A 226 -23.86 1.71 5.26
C ALA A 226 -23.83 3.24 5.10
N LEU A 227 -22.65 3.85 5.08
CA LEU A 227 -22.49 5.29 4.89
C LEU A 227 -22.76 5.69 3.44
N ALA A 228 -22.30 4.88 2.47
CA ALA A 228 -22.58 5.10 1.06
C ALA A 228 -24.10 5.08 0.78
N TRP A 229 -24.82 4.10 1.34
CA TRP A 229 -26.27 4.02 1.21
C TRP A 229 -27.00 5.17 1.89
N LYS A 230 -26.51 5.62 3.06
CA LYS A 230 -27.03 6.83 3.71
C LYS A 230 -26.83 8.07 2.83
N GLY A 231 -25.66 8.21 2.19
CA GLY A 231 -25.36 9.30 1.26
C GLY A 231 -26.21 9.27 -0.02
N TYR A 232 -26.63 8.08 -0.47
CA TYR A 232 -27.56 7.93 -1.58
C TYR A 232 -28.98 8.42 -1.20
N LYS A 233 -29.44 8.10 0.02
CA LYS A 233 -30.78 8.50 0.50
C LYS A 233 -30.86 9.95 0.95
N THR A 234 -29.81 10.45 1.58
CA THR A 234 -29.76 11.77 2.21
C THR A 234 -28.39 12.39 2.01
N PRO A 235 -28.28 13.66 1.61
CA PRO A 235 -27.00 14.36 1.56
C PRO A 235 -26.24 14.24 2.89
N LEU A 236 -24.95 13.88 2.81
CA LEU A 236 -24.12 13.75 4.00
C LEU A 236 -23.74 15.12 4.55
N GLU A 237 -23.80 15.25 5.87
CA GLU A 237 -23.38 16.43 6.61
C GLU A 237 -22.19 16.06 7.49
N PRO A 238 -21.38 17.02 7.98
CA PRO A 238 -20.20 16.71 8.79
C PRO A 238 -20.51 15.84 10.02
N HIS A 239 -21.67 16.02 10.63
CA HIS A 239 -22.10 15.24 11.79
C HIS A 239 -22.49 13.78 11.44
N HIS A 240 -22.68 13.45 10.16
CA HIS A 240 -22.90 12.09 9.66
C HIS A 240 -21.61 11.28 9.52
N LEU A 241 -20.45 11.94 9.54
CA LEU A 241 -19.16 11.29 9.38
C LEU A 241 -18.70 10.65 10.69
N TRP A 242 -17.91 9.59 10.56
CA TRP A 242 -17.28 8.96 11.70
C TRP A 242 -16.10 9.77 12.20
N HIS A 243 -15.83 9.66 13.50
CA HIS A 243 -14.56 10.08 14.06
C HIS A 243 -13.44 9.22 13.47
N MET A 244 -12.32 9.85 13.16
CA MET A 244 -11.14 9.17 12.65
C MET A 244 -10.62 8.14 13.67
N ASN A 245 -10.04 7.04 13.16
CA ASN A 245 -9.32 6.10 14.00
C ASN A 245 -8.20 6.83 14.75
N PHE A 246 -8.06 6.58 16.06
CA PHE A 246 -7.04 7.26 16.88
C PHE A 246 -5.61 7.12 16.34
N GLU A 247 -5.27 5.97 15.77
CA GLU A 247 -3.95 5.70 15.16
C GLU A 247 -3.60 6.62 13.97
N ASP A 248 -4.62 7.22 13.35
CA ASP A 248 -4.49 8.11 12.20
C ASP A 248 -4.59 9.59 12.60
N THR A 249 -4.87 9.88 13.87
CA THR A 249 -4.94 11.25 14.39
C THR A 249 -3.55 11.89 14.48
N ALA A 250 -3.52 13.22 14.42
CA ALA A 250 -2.28 13.98 14.56
C ALA A 250 -1.55 13.69 15.89
N GLN A 251 -2.29 13.44 16.97
CA GLN A 251 -1.71 13.14 18.29
C GLN A 251 -0.80 11.90 18.27
N GLU A 252 -1.15 10.88 17.48
CA GLU A 252 -0.36 9.64 17.36
C GLU A 252 0.66 9.67 16.21
N VAL A 253 0.32 10.36 15.12
CA VAL A 253 1.14 10.39 13.90
C VAL A 253 2.33 11.34 14.03
N VAL A 254 2.11 12.51 14.63
CA VAL A 254 3.11 13.58 14.71
C VAL A 254 4.33 13.22 15.57
N PRO A 255 4.17 12.65 16.79
CA PRO A 255 5.32 12.27 17.62
C PRO A 255 6.25 11.25 16.96
N LYS A 256 5.72 10.38 16.09
CA LYS A 256 6.53 9.39 15.33
C LYS A 256 7.51 10.07 14.38
N PHE A 257 7.07 11.15 13.72
CA PHE A 257 7.93 11.95 12.87
C PHE A 257 8.91 12.79 13.70
N ASP A 258 8.42 13.47 14.75
CA ASP A 258 9.22 14.34 15.61
C ASP A 258 10.40 13.61 16.24
N LYS A 259 10.18 12.38 16.71
CA LYS A 259 11.25 11.53 17.26
C LYS A 259 12.47 11.45 16.35
N TYR A 260 12.27 11.34 15.04
CA TYR A 260 13.36 11.27 14.07
C TYR A 260 13.82 12.64 13.57
N TRP A 261 12.93 13.62 13.52
CA TRP A 261 13.26 14.99 13.14
C TRP A 261 14.11 15.68 14.21
N ASP A 262 13.68 15.65 15.47
CA ASP A 262 14.37 16.27 16.59
C ASP A 262 15.74 15.63 16.82
N ALA A 263 15.83 14.29 16.74
CA ALA A 263 17.11 13.58 16.80
C ALA A 263 18.07 13.99 15.67
N LEU A 264 17.55 14.29 14.47
CA LEU A 264 18.34 14.76 13.34
C LEU A 264 18.82 16.21 13.57
N VAL A 265 17.96 17.09 14.11
CA VAL A 265 18.30 18.47 14.44
C VAL A 265 19.35 18.52 15.55
N LEU A 266 19.15 17.78 16.65
CA LEU A 266 20.09 17.68 17.77
C LEU A 266 21.47 17.14 17.36
N LYS A 267 21.49 16.13 16.49
CA LYS A 267 22.76 15.60 15.95
C LYS A 267 23.54 16.66 15.18
N LYS A 268 22.86 17.64 14.58
CA LYS A 268 23.52 18.74 13.86
C LYS A 268 23.92 19.89 14.78
N SER A 269 23.12 20.26 15.77
CA SER A 269 23.51 21.30 16.73
C SER A 269 24.73 20.88 17.58
N ASN A 270 24.80 19.61 18.01
CA ASN A 270 25.92 19.11 18.82
C ASN A 270 27.27 19.02 18.08
N VAL A 271 27.28 19.05 16.75
CA VAL A 271 28.53 19.15 15.95
C VAL A 271 29.07 20.60 15.94
N GLY A 272 28.30 21.55 16.47
CA GLY A 272 28.62 22.98 16.53
C GLY A 272 29.39 23.45 17.76
N HIS A 273 29.56 22.64 18.81
CA HIS A 273 30.36 23.05 19.98
C HIS A 273 31.80 22.55 19.89
N PRO A 274 32.81 23.44 19.83
CA PRO A 274 34.20 23.02 19.98
C PRO A 274 34.37 22.42 21.39
N LYS A 275 34.90 21.19 21.48
CA LYS A 275 35.30 20.61 22.77
C LYS A 275 36.45 21.46 23.31
N THR A 276 36.22 22.18 24.39
CA THR A 276 37.28 22.86 25.14
C THR A 276 38.00 21.83 25.99
N SER A 277 39.30 21.61 25.73
CA SER A 277 40.17 20.88 26.65
C SER A 277 41.05 21.87 27.40
N TYR A 278 40.95 21.90 28.73
CA TYR A 278 41.77 22.78 29.56
C TYR A 278 43.18 22.19 29.71
N LEU A 279 44.19 22.82 29.10
CA LEU A 279 45.59 22.42 29.27
C LEU A 279 46.17 23.09 30.52
N LYS A 280 46.30 22.30 31.60
CA LYS A 280 46.76 22.74 32.94
C LYS A 280 48.16 23.36 32.99
N ARG A 281 48.92 23.34 31.88
CA ARG A 281 50.34 23.73 31.83
C ARG A 281 50.61 25.14 31.29
N SER A 282 49.62 25.82 30.69
CA SER A 282 49.82 27.14 30.06
C SER A 282 48.77 28.20 30.42
N GLY A 283 47.74 27.88 31.23
CA GLY A 283 46.69 28.85 31.60
C GLY A 283 45.84 29.38 30.44
N SER A 284 45.99 28.84 29.23
CA SER A 284 45.25 29.23 28.02
C SER A 284 44.20 28.18 27.64
N VAL A 285 43.02 28.67 27.22
CA VAL A 285 41.98 27.84 26.60
C VAL A 285 42.28 27.79 25.11
N ASP A 286 42.78 26.65 24.64
CA ASP A 286 43.10 26.47 23.22
C ASP A 286 41.89 25.90 22.48
N PHE A 287 41.39 26.64 21.50
CA PHE A 287 40.29 26.18 20.65
C PHE A 287 40.89 25.26 19.58
N LEU A 288 40.89 23.95 19.82
CA LEU A 288 41.27 22.94 18.83
C LEU A 288 40.28 22.95 17.65
N SER A 289 40.49 23.86 16.70
CA SER A 289 39.93 23.74 15.37
C SER A 289 40.70 22.62 14.67
N ASN A 290 40.18 21.39 14.70
CA ASN A 290 40.59 20.34 13.78
C ASN A 290 40.15 20.73 12.35
N SER A 291 40.86 21.69 11.78
CA SER A 291 40.87 22.02 10.37
C SER A 291 41.87 21.09 9.70
N THR A 292 41.39 19.98 9.11
CA THR A 292 42.00 19.39 7.89
C THR A 292 41.25 18.20 7.28
N SER A 293 40.10 17.72 7.76
CA SER A 293 39.45 16.57 7.07
C SER A 293 37.92 16.44 7.05
N THR A 294 37.12 17.44 7.47
CA THR A 294 35.63 17.33 7.39
C THR A 294 34.84 18.61 7.07
N GLN A 295 35.44 19.60 6.42
CA GLN A 295 34.72 20.85 6.03
C GLN A 295 33.54 20.61 5.06
N HIS A 296 33.53 19.52 4.28
CA HIS A 296 32.42 19.24 3.36
C HIS A 296 31.11 18.75 4.03
N SER A 297 31.11 18.40 5.32
CA SER A 297 29.89 17.91 6.00
C SER A 297 29.12 18.98 6.82
N ARG A 298 29.71 20.16 7.04
CA ARG A 298 29.19 21.15 8.01
C ARG A 298 27.95 21.94 7.57
N ASN A 299 27.63 22.02 6.27
CA ASN A 299 26.58 22.95 5.76
C ASN A 299 25.39 22.29 5.05
N ARG A 300 25.20 20.96 5.10
CA ARG A 300 24.01 20.38 4.44
C ARG A 300 22.77 20.62 5.32
N PRO A 301 21.69 21.26 4.82
CA PRO A 301 20.47 21.48 5.59
C PRO A 301 19.82 20.17 6.03
N ALA A 302 19.10 20.16 7.15
CA ALA A 302 18.30 19.02 7.59
C ALA A 302 17.23 18.70 6.53
N SER A 303 17.14 17.43 6.12
CA SER A 303 16.16 16.99 5.13
C SER A 303 15.03 16.27 5.82
N ILE A 304 13.80 16.69 5.55
CA ILE A 304 12.56 16.06 6.05
C ILE A 304 12.37 14.63 5.55
N LEU A 305 12.97 14.27 4.41
CA LEU A 305 12.74 12.98 3.76
C LEU A 305 13.20 11.80 4.63
N MET A 306 14.36 11.94 5.29
CA MET A 306 14.89 10.82 6.06
C MET A 306 14.03 10.51 7.31
N PRO A 307 13.61 11.49 8.12
CA PRO A 307 12.65 11.27 9.19
C PRO A 307 11.31 10.68 8.70
N LEU A 308 10.79 11.14 7.56
CA LEU A 308 9.57 10.56 6.97
C LEU A 308 9.75 9.08 6.62
N CYS A 309 10.85 8.71 5.96
CA CYS A 309 11.14 7.33 5.61
C CYS A 309 11.33 6.44 6.84
N LYS A 310 11.93 6.95 7.93
CA LYS A 310 12.08 6.18 9.17
C LYS A 310 10.75 6.04 9.93
N ALA A 311 9.93 7.07 9.96
CA ALA A 311 8.66 7.06 10.67
C ALA A 311 7.60 6.19 9.98
N PHE A 312 7.53 6.20 8.65
CA PHE A 312 6.45 5.58 7.89
C PHE A 312 6.91 4.46 6.92
N GLY A 313 8.23 4.21 6.84
CA GLY A 313 8.81 3.25 5.90
C GLY A 313 8.38 1.81 6.13
N GLY A 314 8.18 1.37 7.38
CA GLY A 314 7.72 0.01 7.67
C GLY A 314 6.34 -0.29 7.05
N THR A 315 5.38 0.61 7.24
CA THR A 315 4.04 0.51 6.62
C THR A 315 4.08 0.68 5.10
N PHE A 316 4.98 1.52 4.59
CA PHE A 316 5.19 1.69 3.16
C PHE A 316 5.70 0.40 2.50
N LEU A 317 6.72 -0.25 3.09
CA LEU A 317 7.33 -1.47 2.57
C LEU A 317 6.35 -2.63 2.53
N PHE A 318 5.47 -2.75 3.53
CA PHE A 318 4.39 -3.74 3.50
C PHE A 318 3.45 -3.50 2.29
N GLY A 319 3.10 -2.25 2.01
CA GLY A 319 2.36 -1.88 0.79
C GLY A 319 3.13 -2.25 -0.49
N SER A 320 4.43 -1.96 -0.55
CA SER A 320 5.29 -2.36 -1.68
C SER A 320 5.31 -3.87 -1.91
N PHE A 321 5.34 -4.66 -0.84
CA PHE A 321 5.29 -6.12 -0.92
C PHE A 321 3.96 -6.62 -1.50
N LEU A 322 2.83 -6.07 -1.06
CA LEU A 322 1.51 -6.39 -1.65
C LEU A 322 1.47 -6.04 -3.15
N LYS A 323 2.08 -4.92 -3.54
CA LYS A 323 2.18 -4.52 -4.94
C LYS A 323 2.98 -5.52 -5.77
N LEU A 324 4.08 -6.04 -5.23
CA LEU A 324 4.90 -7.05 -5.90
C LEU A 324 4.10 -8.32 -6.18
N ILE A 325 3.37 -8.84 -5.19
CA ILE A 325 2.51 -10.02 -5.36
C ILE A 325 1.44 -9.74 -6.45
N GLN A 326 0.81 -8.57 -6.40
CA GLN A 326 -0.20 -8.18 -7.38
C GLN A 326 0.38 -8.11 -8.80
N ASP A 327 1.61 -7.61 -8.96
CA ASP A 327 2.31 -7.57 -10.26
C ASP A 327 2.56 -8.98 -10.80
N LEU A 328 3.04 -9.89 -9.96
CA LEU A 328 3.27 -11.28 -10.35
C LEU A 328 1.95 -11.96 -10.78
N LEU A 329 0.88 -11.81 -10.00
CA LEU A 329 -0.43 -12.37 -10.34
C LEU A 329 -1.02 -11.82 -11.65
N THR A 330 -0.71 -10.57 -12.00
CA THR A 330 -1.15 -9.97 -13.27
C THR A 330 -0.64 -10.75 -14.48
N PHE A 331 0.56 -11.34 -14.40
CA PHE A 331 1.15 -12.15 -15.47
C PHE A 331 0.74 -13.62 -15.42
N VAL A 332 0.18 -14.09 -14.30
CA VAL A 332 -0.37 -15.46 -14.22
C VAL A 332 -1.63 -15.58 -15.08
N SER A 333 -2.47 -14.55 -15.14
CA SER A 333 -3.74 -14.58 -15.90
C SER A 333 -3.57 -14.86 -17.41
N PRO A 334 -2.66 -14.20 -18.16
CA PRO A 334 -2.39 -14.55 -19.55
C PRO A 334 -1.86 -15.98 -19.76
N GLN A 335 -1.09 -16.51 -18.80
CA GLN A 335 -0.57 -17.88 -18.89
C GLN A 335 -1.68 -18.92 -18.68
N ILE A 336 -2.62 -18.67 -17.78
CA ILE A 336 -3.80 -19.53 -17.63
C ILE A 336 -4.67 -19.44 -18.89
N LEU A 337 -4.81 -18.25 -19.48
CA LEU A 337 -5.54 -18.06 -20.73
C LEU A 337 -4.89 -18.85 -21.88
N LYS A 338 -3.56 -18.87 -21.96
CA LYS A 338 -2.79 -19.71 -22.90
C LYS A 338 -3.18 -21.19 -22.77
N LEU A 339 -3.14 -21.73 -21.56
CA LEU A 339 -3.51 -23.13 -21.28
C LEU A 339 -4.97 -23.43 -21.60
N LEU A 340 -5.88 -22.48 -21.33
CA LEU A 340 -7.30 -22.63 -21.63
C LEU A 340 -7.57 -22.65 -23.14
N ILE A 341 -6.92 -21.78 -23.92
CA ILE A 341 -7.05 -21.78 -25.38
C ILE A 341 -6.42 -23.04 -25.98
N GLY A 342 -5.24 -23.44 -25.51
CA GLY A 342 -4.61 -24.71 -25.89
C GLY A 342 -5.53 -25.90 -25.62
N PHE A 343 -6.20 -25.91 -24.46
CA PHE A 343 -7.19 -26.93 -24.10
C PHE A 343 -8.34 -27.02 -25.12
N THR A 344 -8.87 -25.88 -25.58
CA THR A 344 -9.98 -25.88 -26.55
C THR A 344 -9.61 -26.50 -27.91
N SER A 345 -8.33 -26.58 -28.24
CA SER A 345 -7.84 -27.23 -29.46
C SER A 345 -7.48 -28.71 -29.25
N SER A 346 -7.42 -29.17 -28.00
CA SER A 346 -7.02 -30.54 -27.63
C SER A 346 -8.24 -31.41 -27.28
N GLN A 347 -8.13 -32.73 -27.44
CA GLN A 347 -9.13 -33.71 -26.97
C GLN A 347 -8.93 -34.10 -25.49
N ASP A 348 -8.48 -33.17 -24.67
CA ASP A 348 -8.23 -33.38 -23.25
C ASP A 348 -9.54 -33.50 -22.45
N SER A 349 -9.47 -34.15 -21.29
CA SER A 349 -10.60 -34.32 -20.37
C SER A 349 -11.20 -32.98 -19.90
N MET A 350 -12.54 -32.90 -19.88
CA MET A 350 -13.30 -31.66 -19.60
C MET A 350 -12.95 -30.96 -18.27
N TRP A 351 -12.56 -31.72 -17.24
CA TRP A 351 -12.22 -31.16 -15.93
C TRP A 351 -11.05 -30.18 -16.00
N LYS A 352 -10.09 -30.37 -16.92
CA LYS A 352 -8.95 -29.46 -17.10
C LYS A 352 -9.42 -28.07 -17.53
N GLY A 353 -10.37 -28.01 -18.47
CA GLY A 353 -11.01 -26.77 -18.90
C GLY A 353 -11.70 -26.04 -17.74
N TYR A 354 -12.49 -26.75 -16.93
CA TYR A 354 -13.13 -26.17 -15.73
C TYR A 354 -12.10 -25.71 -14.69
N ALA A 355 -11.02 -26.46 -14.48
CA ALA A 355 -9.95 -26.10 -13.56
C ALA A 355 -9.23 -24.82 -14.00
N TYR A 356 -8.87 -24.69 -15.28
CA TYR A 356 -8.27 -23.46 -15.81
C TYR A 356 -9.21 -22.25 -15.72
N ALA A 357 -10.51 -22.43 -16.01
CA ALA A 357 -11.50 -21.37 -15.91
C ALA A 357 -11.67 -20.87 -14.46
N PHE A 358 -11.77 -21.79 -13.49
CA PHE A 358 -11.84 -21.46 -12.07
C PHE A 358 -10.55 -20.79 -11.59
N LEU A 359 -9.39 -21.31 -11.98
CA LEU A 359 -8.09 -20.74 -11.61
C LEU A 359 -7.92 -19.32 -12.16
N LEU A 360 -8.38 -19.06 -13.38
CA LEU A 360 -8.38 -17.72 -13.97
C LEU A 360 -9.25 -16.75 -13.16
N ALA A 361 -10.47 -17.16 -12.81
CA ALA A 361 -11.38 -16.35 -11.98
C ALA A 361 -10.80 -16.07 -10.59
N ALA A 362 -10.28 -17.10 -9.91
CA ALA A 362 -9.66 -16.97 -8.59
C ALA A 362 -8.44 -16.05 -8.60
N THR A 363 -7.59 -16.16 -9.64
CA THR A 363 -6.42 -15.29 -9.83
C THR A 363 -6.85 -13.84 -10.03
N ALA A 364 -7.84 -13.57 -10.88
CA ALA A 364 -8.35 -12.23 -11.12
C ALA A 364 -8.99 -11.59 -9.87
N MET A 365 -9.73 -12.38 -9.08
CA MET A 365 -10.30 -11.93 -7.80
C MET A 365 -9.21 -11.58 -6.79
N CYS A 366 -8.21 -12.46 -6.62
CA CYS A 366 -7.08 -12.23 -5.72
C CYS A 366 -6.28 -10.99 -6.13
N GLN A 367 -5.98 -10.84 -7.42
CA GLN A 367 -5.32 -9.67 -7.99
C GLN A 367 -6.09 -8.38 -7.66
N THR A 368 -7.42 -8.37 -7.83
CA THR A 368 -8.27 -7.21 -7.56
C THR A 368 -8.26 -6.84 -6.08
N LEU A 369 -8.44 -7.82 -5.19
CA LEU A 369 -8.42 -7.60 -3.74
C LEU A 369 -7.08 -7.04 -3.26
N LEU A 370 -5.97 -7.61 -3.73
CA LEU A 370 -4.62 -7.15 -3.39
C LEU A 370 -4.36 -5.72 -3.89
N LEU A 371 -4.82 -5.40 -5.11
CA LEU A 371 -4.67 -4.05 -5.67
C LEU A 371 -5.47 -3.01 -4.85
N SER A 372 -6.70 -3.33 -4.48
CA SER A 372 -7.53 -2.44 -3.65
C SER A 372 -6.93 -2.23 -2.26
N GLN A 373 -6.45 -3.31 -1.62
CA GLN A 373 -5.78 -3.21 -0.32
C GLN A 373 -4.47 -2.43 -0.40
N TYR A 374 -3.69 -2.63 -1.47
CA TYR A 374 -2.49 -1.82 -1.76
C TYR A 374 -2.82 -0.33 -1.78
N PHE A 375 -3.80 0.09 -2.60
CA PHE A 375 -4.16 1.51 -2.74
C PHE A 375 -4.67 2.10 -1.44
N TYR A 376 -5.48 1.35 -0.69
CA TYR A 376 -5.97 1.78 0.62
C TYR A 376 -4.81 2.04 1.60
N ARG A 377 -3.89 1.08 1.75
CA ARG A 377 -2.73 1.20 2.65
C ARG A 377 -1.81 2.34 2.24
N MET A 378 -1.50 2.46 0.95
CA MET A 378 -0.65 3.53 0.44
C MET A 378 -1.26 4.91 0.62
N SER A 379 -2.58 5.05 0.44
CA SER A 379 -3.30 6.30 0.68
C SER A 379 -3.27 6.68 2.17
N LEU A 380 -3.39 5.70 3.07
CA LEU A 380 -3.29 5.94 4.52
C LEU A 380 -1.88 6.41 4.93
N VAL A 381 -0.83 5.80 4.36
CA VAL A 381 0.55 6.27 4.56
C VAL A 381 0.72 7.71 4.06
N GLY A 382 0.18 8.03 2.87
CA GLY A 382 0.19 9.38 2.33
C GLY A 382 -0.53 10.39 3.23
N LEU A 383 -1.69 10.02 3.78
CA LEU A 383 -2.45 10.84 4.73
C LEU A 383 -1.63 11.12 6.00
N ARG A 384 -1.00 10.09 6.59
CA ARG A 384 -0.16 10.23 7.79
C ARG A 384 1.04 11.14 7.54
N ILE A 385 1.71 11.01 6.38
CA ILE A 385 2.80 11.91 5.97
C ILE A 385 2.29 13.36 5.88
N ARG A 386 1.16 13.60 5.23
CA ARG A 386 0.55 14.93 5.13
C ARG A 386 0.25 15.53 6.51
N THR A 387 -0.36 14.76 7.41
CA THR A 387 -0.66 15.19 8.78
C THR A 387 0.60 15.58 9.55
N ALA A 388 1.65 14.76 9.48
CA ALA A 388 2.93 15.04 10.14
C ALA A 388 3.59 16.32 9.61
N LEU A 389 3.59 16.51 8.28
CA LEU A 389 4.16 17.70 7.65
C LEU A 389 3.40 18.97 8.03
N ILE A 390 2.06 18.97 7.93
CA ILE A 390 1.24 20.14 8.29
C ILE A 390 1.48 20.55 9.74
N SER A 391 1.43 19.58 10.67
CA SER A 391 1.65 19.86 12.09
C SER A 391 3.06 20.39 12.38
N SER A 392 4.08 19.85 11.71
CA SER A 392 5.48 20.28 11.89
C SER A 392 5.73 21.68 11.31
N ILE A 393 5.19 21.96 10.12
CA ILE A 393 5.26 23.30 9.51
C ILE A 393 4.53 24.32 10.40
N TYR A 394 3.37 23.94 10.96
CA TYR A 394 2.58 24.82 11.83
C TYR A 394 3.34 25.16 13.12
N ARG A 395 3.89 24.15 13.80
CA ARG A 395 4.70 24.37 15.00
C ARG A 395 5.97 25.16 14.72
N LYS A 396 6.64 24.92 13.58
CA LYS A 396 7.78 25.72 13.13
C LYS A 396 7.39 27.19 12.95
N ALA A 397 6.26 27.47 12.30
CA ALA A 397 5.77 28.83 12.07
C ALA A 397 5.56 29.64 13.37
N LEU A 398 5.24 28.98 14.47
CA LEU A 398 5.11 29.60 15.79
C LEU A 398 6.46 29.97 16.44
N ARG A 399 7.56 29.36 16.00
CA ARG A 399 8.90 29.51 16.61
C ARG A 399 9.92 30.27 15.74
N ILE A 400 9.62 30.52 14.47
CA ILE A 400 10.54 31.23 13.58
C ILE A 400 10.88 32.64 14.09
N SER A 401 12.11 33.08 13.83
CA SER A 401 12.57 34.43 14.12
C SER A 401 11.84 35.49 13.28
N ASN A 402 11.88 36.75 13.72
CA ASN A 402 11.27 37.86 12.98
C ASN A 402 11.95 38.11 11.63
N THR A 403 13.25 37.82 11.50
CA THR A 403 13.99 37.89 10.24
C THR A 403 13.50 36.83 9.26
N ALA A 404 13.43 35.56 9.69
CA ALA A 404 12.90 34.47 8.89
C ALA A 404 11.42 34.68 8.51
N ARG A 405 10.62 35.26 9.41
CA ARG A 405 9.21 35.59 9.15
C ARG A 405 9.03 36.65 8.06
N LYS A 406 9.99 37.56 7.88
CA LYS A 406 9.98 38.50 6.75
C LYS A 406 10.30 37.82 5.42
N GLU A 407 11.17 36.82 5.42
CA GLU A 407 11.51 36.04 4.23
C GLU A 407 10.41 35.08 3.79
N SER A 408 9.68 34.49 4.75
CA SER A 408 8.59 33.55 4.51
C SER A 408 7.24 34.15 4.88
N THR A 409 6.54 34.68 3.88
CA THR A 409 5.22 35.30 4.06
C THR A 409 4.19 34.30 4.58
N VAL A 410 3.14 34.78 5.25
CA VAL A 410 2.01 33.94 5.71
C VAL A 410 1.40 33.14 4.55
N GLY A 411 1.27 33.75 3.37
CA GLY A 411 0.79 33.08 2.16
C GLY A 411 1.70 31.93 1.71
N GLU A 412 3.02 32.08 1.82
CA GLU A 412 3.97 31.01 1.53
C GLU A 412 3.82 29.85 2.53
N VAL A 413 3.68 30.14 3.82
CA VAL A 413 3.47 29.12 4.86
C VAL A 413 2.17 28.35 4.65
N VAL A 414 1.08 29.03 4.30
CA VAL A 414 -0.20 28.39 3.96
C VAL A 414 -0.05 27.50 2.71
N ASN A 415 0.71 27.95 1.71
CA ASN A 415 1.00 27.16 0.50
C ASN A 415 1.81 25.89 0.83
N LEU A 416 2.78 25.98 1.74
CA LEU A 416 3.55 24.82 2.22
C LEU A 416 2.63 23.75 2.84
N MET A 417 1.63 24.15 3.63
CA MET A 417 0.69 23.22 4.29
C MET A 417 -0.38 22.65 3.36
N SER A 418 -0.86 23.46 2.41
CA SER A 418 -2.01 23.12 1.56
C SER A 418 -1.62 22.46 0.23
N VAL A 419 -0.55 22.92 -0.41
CA VAL A 419 -0.11 22.46 -1.73
C VAL A 419 1.11 21.54 -1.60
N ASP A 420 2.17 22.00 -0.94
CA ASP A 420 3.40 21.21 -0.86
C ASP A 420 3.20 19.91 -0.07
N ALA A 421 2.54 19.95 1.09
CA ALA A 421 2.23 18.73 1.85
C ALA A 421 1.24 17.80 1.14
N GLN A 422 0.28 18.34 0.37
CA GLN A 422 -0.67 17.53 -0.40
C GLN A 422 0.04 16.69 -1.48
N ARG A 423 1.05 17.25 -2.15
CA ARG A 423 1.84 16.53 -3.16
C ARG A 423 2.48 15.26 -2.64
N PHE A 424 2.88 15.21 -1.36
CA PHE A 424 3.40 13.98 -0.76
C PHE A 424 2.33 12.89 -0.65
N MET A 425 1.10 13.25 -0.26
CA MET A 425 -0.01 12.31 -0.20
C MET A 425 -0.30 11.74 -1.59
N ASP A 426 -0.41 12.61 -2.60
CA ASP A 426 -0.70 12.22 -3.98
C ASP A 426 0.42 11.33 -4.57
N LEU A 427 1.69 11.68 -4.30
CA LEU A 427 2.84 10.89 -4.74
C LEU A 427 2.88 9.51 -4.07
N THR A 428 2.62 9.44 -2.77
CA THR A 428 2.78 8.21 -1.98
C THR A 428 1.89 7.09 -2.49
N ALA A 429 0.67 7.39 -2.92
CA ALA A 429 -0.26 6.41 -3.50
C ALA A 429 0.30 5.67 -4.72
N TYR A 430 1.13 6.35 -5.52
CA TYR A 430 1.67 5.83 -6.78
C TYR A 430 3.19 5.65 -6.79
N LEU A 431 3.89 5.91 -5.68
CA LEU A 431 5.34 5.89 -5.64
C LEU A 431 5.94 4.53 -6.04
N ASN A 432 5.25 3.43 -5.71
CA ASN A 432 5.67 2.09 -6.10
C ASN A 432 5.63 1.84 -7.61
N MET A 433 4.94 2.68 -8.39
CA MET A 433 4.96 2.62 -9.85
C MET A 433 6.37 2.78 -10.42
N LEU A 434 7.27 3.49 -9.73
CA LEU A 434 8.62 3.75 -10.21
C LEU A 434 9.46 2.47 -10.38
N TRP A 435 9.29 1.48 -9.51
CA TRP A 435 9.96 0.18 -9.63
C TRP A 435 9.05 -0.88 -10.25
N SER A 436 7.74 -0.80 -10.02
CA SER A 436 6.74 -1.74 -10.55
C SER A 436 6.61 -1.63 -12.07
N ALA A 437 6.59 -0.43 -12.65
CA ALA A 437 6.48 -0.28 -14.10
C ALA A 437 7.67 -0.90 -14.87
N PRO A 438 8.94 -0.67 -14.51
CA PRO A 438 10.07 -1.41 -15.10
C PRO A 438 9.93 -2.93 -14.98
N LEU A 439 9.55 -3.43 -13.80
CA LEU A 439 9.33 -4.87 -13.58
C LEU A 439 8.24 -5.42 -14.53
N GLN A 440 7.09 -4.73 -14.62
CA GLN A 440 6.00 -5.12 -15.52
C GLN A 440 6.43 -5.09 -16.98
N ILE A 441 7.18 -4.07 -17.42
CA ILE A 441 7.68 -3.98 -18.79
C ILE A 441 8.63 -5.15 -19.10
N CYS A 442 9.57 -5.44 -18.20
CA CYS A 442 10.51 -6.55 -18.37
C CYS A 442 9.80 -7.91 -18.44
N LEU A 443 8.87 -8.18 -17.52
CA LEU A 443 8.12 -9.45 -17.50
C LEU A 443 7.21 -9.60 -18.73
N ALA A 444 6.53 -8.54 -19.14
CA ALA A 444 5.68 -8.57 -20.34
C ALA A 444 6.50 -8.82 -21.60
N LEU A 445 7.64 -8.15 -21.76
CA LEU A 445 8.53 -8.37 -22.90
C LEU A 445 9.13 -9.77 -22.90
N TYR A 446 9.46 -10.31 -21.73
CA TYR A 446 9.93 -11.69 -21.60
C TYR A 446 8.88 -12.71 -22.10
N PHE A 447 7.63 -12.61 -21.63
CA PHE A 447 6.57 -13.52 -22.08
C PHE A 447 6.16 -13.31 -23.54
N LEU A 448 6.15 -12.07 -24.02
CA LEU A 448 5.91 -11.77 -25.44
C LEU A 448 7.02 -12.39 -26.31
N TRP A 449 8.28 -12.26 -25.91
CA TRP A 449 9.42 -12.84 -26.64
C TRP A 449 9.32 -14.36 -26.70
N GLN A 450 8.88 -15.03 -25.63
CA GLN A 450 8.62 -16.47 -25.66
C GLN A 450 7.50 -16.88 -26.63
N THR A 451 6.53 -15.99 -26.87
CA THR A 451 5.33 -16.31 -27.68
C THR A 451 5.51 -15.96 -29.15
N LEU A 452 6.14 -14.82 -29.46
CA LEU A 452 6.27 -14.25 -30.80
C LEU A 452 7.73 -14.05 -31.25
N GLY A 453 8.71 -14.40 -30.42
CA GLY A 453 10.12 -14.29 -30.77
C GLY A 453 10.57 -12.85 -31.07
N PRO A 454 11.51 -12.67 -32.04
CA PRO A 454 12.05 -11.35 -32.40
C PRO A 454 11.02 -10.33 -32.89
N SER A 455 9.86 -10.77 -33.39
CA SER A 455 8.82 -9.89 -33.96
C SER A 455 8.27 -8.89 -32.94
N VAL A 456 8.39 -9.18 -31.64
CA VAL A 456 8.03 -8.27 -30.53
C VAL A 456 8.78 -6.95 -30.58
N LEU A 457 10.02 -6.93 -31.12
CA LEU A 457 10.81 -5.71 -31.23
C LEU A 457 10.15 -4.66 -32.14
N ALA A 458 9.39 -5.09 -33.15
CA ALA A 458 8.65 -4.19 -34.01
C ALA A 458 7.51 -3.49 -33.24
N GLY A 459 6.76 -4.25 -32.44
CA GLY A 459 5.73 -3.70 -31.55
C GLY A 459 6.30 -2.75 -30.49
N LEU A 460 7.43 -3.12 -29.90
CA LEU A 460 8.15 -2.28 -28.94
C LEU A 460 8.65 -0.99 -29.60
N ALA A 461 9.14 -1.04 -30.84
CA ALA A 461 9.55 0.15 -31.57
C ALA A 461 8.38 1.14 -31.76
N VAL A 462 7.18 0.64 -32.11
CA VAL A 462 5.97 1.48 -32.17
C VAL A 462 5.68 2.11 -30.82
N MET A 463 5.71 1.34 -29.72
CA MET A 463 5.49 1.87 -28.38
C MET A 463 6.52 2.93 -27.97
N ILE A 464 7.81 2.70 -28.28
CA ILE A 464 8.88 3.66 -28.00
C ILE A 464 8.70 4.94 -28.81
N ILE A 465 8.27 4.87 -30.07
CA ILE A 465 7.99 6.04 -30.93
C ILE A 465 6.80 6.85 -30.40
N LEU A 466 5.81 6.22 -29.76
CA LEU A 466 4.68 6.93 -29.16
C LEU A 466 5.07 7.80 -27.95
N ILE A 467 6.14 7.45 -27.22
CA ILE A 467 6.62 8.22 -26.06
C ILE A 467 7.07 9.65 -26.43
N PRO A 468 7.99 9.90 -27.39
CA PRO A 468 8.41 11.24 -27.79
C PRO A 468 7.28 12.02 -28.46
N VAL A 469 6.38 11.35 -29.22
CA VAL A 469 5.17 12.00 -29.75
C VAL A 469 4.33 12.58 -28.62
N ASN A 470 4.09 11.79 -27.56
CA ASN A 470 3.38 12.25 -26.38
C ASN A 470 4.10 13.41 -25.67
N GLY A 471 5.43 13.33 -25.53
CA GLY A 471 6.24 14.40 -24.94
C GLY A 471 6.18 15.72 -25.73
N TRP A 472 6.23 15.65 -27.06
CA TRP A 472 6.11 16.81 -27.93
C TRP A 472 4.71 17.45 -27.85
N VAL A 473 3.65 16.63 -27.92
CA VAL A 473 2.28 17.13 -27.80
C VAL A 473 2.02 17.75 -26.43
N ALA A 474 2.47 17.10 -25.34
CA ALA A 474 2.34 17.62 -23.99
C ALA A 474 2.98 19.01 -23.83
N ASN A 475 4.16 19.24 -24.44
CA ASN A 475 4.80 20.55 -24.45
C ASN A 475 4.00 21.59 -25.24
N LYS A 476 3.42 21.23 -26.38
CA LYS A 476 2.54 22.14 -27.14
C LYS A 476 1.27 22.48 -26.35
N VAL A 477 0.63 21.49 -25.73
CA VAL A 477 -0.55 21.68 -24.88
C VAL A 477 -0.21 22.60 -23.71
N LYS A 478 0.92 22.39 -23.02
CA LYS A 478 1.41 23.28 -21.96
C LYS A 478 1.56 24.72 -22.43
N ASN A 479 2.15 24.95 -23.59
CA ASN A 479 2.32 26.30 -24.14
C ASN A 479 0.98 26.96 -24.49
N LEU A 480 0.02 26.20 -25.02
CA LEU A 480 -1.34 26.71 -25.24
C LEU A 480 -2.05 27.00 -23.92
N GLN A 481 -1.87 26.17 -22.89
CA GLN A 481 -2.42 26.39 -21.56
C GLN A 481 -1.91 27.69 -20.93
N ILE A 482 -0.62 28.02 -21.10
CA ILE A 482 -0.06 29.31 -20.65
C ILE A 482 -0.74 30.49 -21.38
N LYS A 483 -0.88 30.41 -22.71
CA LYS A 483 -1.57 31.46 -23.49
C LYS A 483 -3.04 31.59 -23.09
N GLN A 484 -3.70 30.48 -22.83
CA GLN A 484 -5.09 30.43 -22.38
C GLN A 484 -5.25 31.09 -21.00
N MET A 485 -4.37 30.78 -20.05
CA MET A 485 -4.37 31.41 -18.72
C MET A 485 -4.23 32.93 -18.83
N LYS A 486 -3.31 33.43 -19.67
CA LYS A 486 -3.16 34.89 -19.88
C LYS A 486 -4.46 35.57 -20.37
N ASN A 487 -5.13 35.01 -21.37
CA ASN A 487 -6.40 35.56 -21.88
C ASN A 487 -7.53 35.44 -20.85
N LYS A 488 -7.55 34.33 -20.08
CA LYS A 488 -8.52 34.10 -19.01
C LYS A 488 -8.36 35.12 -17.88
N ASP A 489 -7.13 35.42 -17.48
CA ASP A 489 -6.83 36.40 -16.43
C ASP A 489 -7.26 37.81 -16.85
N GLU A 490 -6.99 38.20 -18.11
CA GLU A 490 -7.47 39.47 -18.68
C GLU A 490 -9.00 39.56 -18.66
N ARG A 491 -9.70 38.48 -19.05
CA ARG A 491 -11.17 38.41 -19.02
C ARG A 491 -11.72 38.53 -17.60
N VAL A 492 -11.15 37.78 -16.65
CA VAL A 492 -11.60 37.80 -15.25
C VAL A 492 -11.37 39.17 -14.61
N LYS A 493 -10.25 39.82 -14.93
CA LYS A 493 -9.98 41.20 -14.49
C LYS A 493 -11.04 42.18 -14.99
N LEU A 494 -11.32 42.19 -16.30
CA LEU A 494 -12.36 43.08 -16.87
C LEU A 494 -13.75 42.79 -16.29
N MET A 495 -14.10 41.51 -16.07
CA MET A 495 -15.35 41.14 -15.41
C MET A 495 -15.46 41.68 -13.98
N ASN A 496 -14.36 41.67 -13.21
CA ASN A 496 -14.35 42.25 -11.86
C ASN A 496 -14.54 43.78 -11.88
N GLU A 497 -13.95 44.47 -12.86
CA GLU A 497 -14.14 45.92 -13.05
C GLU A 497 -15.60 46.25 -13.39
N ILE A 498 -16.22 45.48 -14.30
CA ILE A 498 -17.65 45.62 -14.66
C ILE A 498 -18.55 45.39 -13.45
N LEU A 499 -18.33 44.32 -12.67
CA LEU A 499 -19.15 44.01 -11.50
C LEU A 499 -19.01 45.07 -10.40
N SER A 500 -17.80 45.57 -10.18
CA SER A 500 -17.54 46.64 -9.20
C SER A 500 -18.20 47.96 -9.62
N GLY A 501 -18.27 48.23 -10.92
CA GLY A 501 -18.86 49.45 -11.51
C GLY A 501 -20.31 49.31 -12.00
N ILE A 502 -21.02 48.23 -11.69
CA ILE A 502 -22.24 47.83 -12.43
C ILE A 502 -23.35 48.90 -12.43
N LYS A 503 -23.50 49.63 -11.33
CA LYS A 503 -24.50 50.71 -11.20
C LYS A 503 -24.25 51.83 -12.20
N VAL A 504 -22.99 52.23 -12.37
CA VAL A 504 -22.59 53.29 -13.31
C VAL A 504 -22.84 52.84 -14.74
N LEU A 505 -22.42 51.63 -15.10
CA LEU A 505 -22.62 51.09 -16.44
C LEU A 505 -24.11 51.02 -16.82
N LYS A 506 -24.98 50.61 -15.88
CA LYS A 506 -26.45 50.56 -16.04
C LYS A 506 -27.07 51.95 -16.22
N LEU A 507 -26.63 52.93 -15.43
CA LEU A 507 -27.15 54.31 -15.51
C LEU A 507 -26.85 54.97 -16.86
N TYR A 508 -25.70 54.64 -17.47
CA TYR A 508 -25.27 55.18 -18.77
C TYR A 508 -25.60 54.27 -19.96
N ALA A 509 -26.30 53.15 -19.74
CA ALA A 509 -26.59 52.15 -20.77
C ALA A 509 -25.33 51.63 -21.53
N TRP A 510 -24.19 51.52 -20.83
CA TRP A 510 -22.90 51.12 -21.41
C TRP A 510 -22.69 49.60 -21.47
N GLU A 511 -23.63 48.79 -21.00
CA GLU A 511 -23.50 47.34 -20.94
C GLU A 511 -23.16 46.70 -22.29
N PRO A 512 -23.81 47.07 -23.43
CA PRO A 512 -23.49 46.47 -24.72
C PRO A 512 -22.05 46.72 -25.17
N SER A 513 -21.48 47.88 -24.81
CA SER A 513 -20.09 48.23 -25.17
C SER A 513 -19.09 47.37 -24.38
N PHE A 514 -19.29 47.25 -23.07
CA PHE A 514 -18.45 46.41 -22.21
C PHE A 514 -18.62 44.92 -22.52
N GLU A 515 -19.83 44.47 -22.86
CA GLU A 515 -20.10 43.12 -23.36
C GLU A 515 -19.25 42.80 -24.60
N GLN A 516 -19.21 43.70 -25.58
CA GLN A 516 -18.37 43.51 -26.77
C GLN A 516 -16.87 43.42 -26.44
N GLN A 517 -16.38 44.19 -25.45
CA GLN A 517 -14.99 44.08 -25.00
C GLN A 517 -14.71 42.70 -24.38
N VAL A 518 -15.60 42.20 -23.54
CA VAL A 518 -15.51 40.85 -22.96
C VAL A 518 -15.53 39.79 -24.07
N HIS A 519 -16.41 39.91 -25.05
CA HIS A 519 -16.48 38.98 -26.19
C HIS A 519 -15.21 38.99 -27.05
N LYS A 520 -14.57 40.15 -27.26
CA LYS A 520 -13.29 40.23 -27.97
C LYS A 520 -12.19 39.41 -27.27
N ILE A 521 -12.09 39.50 -25.94
CA ILE A 521 -11.14 38.69 -25.15
C ILE A 521 -11.55 37.22 -25.17
N ARG A 522 -12.84 36.91 -25.00
CA ARG A 522 -13.37 35.54 -25.02
C ARG A 522 -13.11 34.84 -26.36
N ASN A 523 -13.20 35.54 -27.48
CA ASN A 523 -12.89 34.99 -28.80
C ASN A 523 -11.41 34.63 -28.94
N LYS A 524 -10.50 35.44 -28.38
CA LYS A 524 -9.07 35.09 -28.31
C LYS A 524 -8.84 33.84 -27.44
N GLU A 525 -9.48 33.80 -26.26
CA GLU A 525 -9.43 32.64 -25.35
C GLU A 525 -9.96 31.37 -26.06
N MET A 526 -11.08 31.46 -26.75
CA MET A 526 -11.73 30.35 -27.45
C MET A 526 -10.88 29.80 -28.59
N LYS A 527 -10.16 30.65 -29.35
CA LYS A 527 -9.23 30.20 -30.39
C LYS A 527 -8.11 29.33 -29.82
N VAL A 528 -7.55 29.71 -28.67
CA VAL A 528 -6.51 28.92 -27.99
C VAL A 528 -7.08 27.62 -27.44
N LEU A 529 -8.26 27.67 -26.82
CA LEU A 529 -8.97 26.48 -26.34
C LEU A 529 -9.27 25.49 -27.47
N LYS A 530 -9.73 25.99 -28.63
CA LYS A 530 -10.00 25.17 -29.82
C LYS A 530 -8.74 24.46 -30.31
N GLN A 531 -7.60 25.17 -30.39
CA GLN A 531 -6.31 24.56 -30.74
C GLN A 531 -5.90 23.47 -29.74
N ALA A 532 -6.05 23.73 -28.44
CA ALA A 532 -5.74 22.75 -27.40
C ALA A 532 -6.67 21.53 -27.47
N ALA A 533 -7.96 21.74 -27.73
CA ALA A 533 -8.94 20.67 -27.90
C ALA A 533 -8.60 19.76 -29.09
N TYR A 534 -8.19 20.32 -30.25
CA TYR A 534 -7.73 19.52 -31.38
C TYR A 534 -6.49 18.68 -31.04
N LEU A 535 -5.50 19.26 -30.34
CA LEU A 535 -4.31 18.50 -29.91
C LEU A 535 -4.66 17.38 -28.92
N ASN A 536 -5.54 17.65 -27.97
CA ASN A 536 -6.02 16.63 -27.02
C ASN A 536 -6.81 15.53 -27.75
N ALA A 537 -7.65 15.87 -28.73
CA ALA A 537 -8.38 14.90 -29.53
C ALA A 537 -7.42 13.99 -30.34
N CYS A 538 -6.41 14.57 -31.01
CA CYS A 538 -5.38 13.80 -31.70
C CYS A 538 -4.61 12.88 -30.74
N THR A 539 -4.30 13.35 -29.52
CA THR A 539 -3.62 12.56 -28.50
C THR A 539 -4.47 11.39 -28.05
N SER A 540 -5.74 11.63 -27.72
CA SER A 540 -6.69 10.58 -27.35
C SER A 540 -6.89 9.55 -28.46
N PHE A 541 -6.94 9.99 -29.72
CA PHE A 541 -7.00 9.10 -30.88
C PHE A 541 -5.76 8.19 -30.96
N ILE A 542 -4.55 8.76 -30.90
CA ILE A 542 -3.29 8.01 -30.92
C ILE A 542 -3.27 6.96 -29.79
N TRP A 543 -3.67 7.33 -28.57
CA TRP A 543 -3.70 6.41 -27.43
C TRP A 543 -4.78 5.32 -27.53
N SER A 544 -5.88 5.61 -28.22
CA SER A 544 -6.94 4.62 -28.46
C SER A 544 -6.53 3.61 -29.54
N CYS A 545 -5.81 4.07 -30.57
CA CYS A 545 -5.29 3.23 -31.65
C CYS A 545 -3.97 2.52 -31.32
N ALA A 546 -3.23 2.97 -30.30
CA ALA A 546 -1.92 2.44 -29.97
C ALA A 546 -1.90 0.91 -29.77
N PRO A 547 -2.81 0.27 -29.01
CA PRO A 547 -2.80 -1.19 -28.85
C PRO A 547 -3.01 -1.92 -30.18
N PHE A 548 -3.94 -1.43 -30.99
CA PHE A 548 -4.23 -1.98 -32.31
C PHE A 548 -3.00 -1.87 -33.24
N LEU A 549 -2.36 -0.70 -33.29
CA LEU A 549 -1.19 -0.48 -34.14
C LEU A 549 -0.02 -1.38 -33.72
N VAL A 550 0.22 -1.52 -32.41
CA VAL A 550 1.28 -2.39 -31.89
C VAL A 550 1.01 -3.84 -32.25
N SER A 551 -0.22 -4.34 -32.04
CA SER A 551 -0.57 -5.72 -32.39
C SER A 551 -0.50 -5.96 -33.90
N LEU A 552 -1.02 -5.04 -34.71
CA LEU A 552 -0.98 -5.11 -36.17
C LEU A 552 0.46 -5.22 -36.69
N VAL A 553 1.34 -4.31 -36.26
CA VAL A 553 2.74 -4.30 -36.69
C VAL A 553 3.47 -5.56 -36.21
N THR A 554 3.23 -6.00 -34.96
CA THR A 554 3.88 -7.21 -34.43
C THR A 554 3.45 -8.46 -35.18
N PHE A 555 2.14 -8.65 -35.39
CA PHE A 555 1.61 -9.82 -36.09
C PHE A 555 1.99 -9.82 -37.57
N ALA A 556 1.97 -8.66 -38.24
CA ALA A 556 2.44 -8.54 -39.61
C ALA A 556 3.91 -8.97 -39.72
N VAL A 557 4.79 -8.45 -38.86
CA VAL A 557 6.21 -8.86 -38.85
C VAL A 557 6.38 -10.34 -38.49
N TYR A 558 5.57 -10.88 -37.58
CA TYR A 558 5.60 -12.30 -37.24
C TYR A 558 5.30 -13.22 -38.43
N VAL A 559 4.28 -12.88 -39.22
CA VAL A 559 3.88 -13.65 -40.40
C VAL A 559 4.85 -13.44 -41.58
N PHE A 560 5.39 -12.23 -41.77
CA PHE A 560 6.26 -11.93 -42.92
C PHE A 560 7.73 -12.33 -42.74
N ILE A 561 8.21 -12.56 -41.51
CA ILE A 561 9.64 -12.83 -41.27
C ILE A 561 10.05 -14.27 -41.60
N ASP A 562 9.14 -15.23 -41.44
CA ASP A 562 9.38 -16.65 -41.70
C ASP A 562 8.05 -17.33 -42.06
N ASP A 563 8.05 -18.09 -43.17
CA ASP A 563 6.87 -18.82 -43.64
C ASP A 563 6.42 -19.92 -42.67
N HIS A 564 7.30 -20.37 -41.75
CA HIS A 564 6.96 -21.34 -40.70
C HIS A 564 6.20 -20.72 -39.52
N ASN A 565 6.14 -19.39 -39.42
CA ASN A 565 5.46 -18.72 -38.30
C ASN A 565 3.94 -18.71 -38.51
N ILE A 566 3.27 -19.67 -37.90
CA ILE A 566 1.80 -19.72 -37.90
C ILE A 566 1.27 -18.92 -36.71
N LEU A 567 0.48 -17.89 -36.99
CA LEU A 567 -0.26 -17.13 -36.00
C LEU A 567 -1.54 -17.88 -35.61
N ASP A 568 -1.47 -18.65 -34.54
CA ASP A 568 -2.60 -19.36 -33.95
C ASP A 568 -3.39 -18.47 -32.96
N SER A 569 -4.56 -18.96 -32.54
CA SER A 569 -5.42 -18.26 -31.57
C SER A 569 -4.71 -18.04 -30.24
N GLU A 570 -3.94 -19.03 -29.78
CA GLU A 570 -3.17 -18.97 -28.54
C GLU A 570 -2.18 -17.79 -28.55
N LYS A 571 -1.28 -17.73 -29.53
CA LYS A 571 -0.29 -16.65 -29.66
C LYS A 571 -0.97 -15.30 -29.82
N ALA A 572 -2.04 -15.21 -30.61
CA ALA A 572 -2.73 -13.95 -30.86
C ALA A 572 -3.38 -13.38 -29.57
N PHE A 573 -4.21 -14.16 -28.88
CA PHE A 573 -4.94 -13.68 -27.70
C PHE A 573 -4.05 -13.47 -26.47
N VAL A 574 -3.04 -14.32 -26.27
CA VAL A 574 -2.07 -14.16 -25.19
C VAL A 574 -1.24 -12.89 -25.40
N SER A 575 -0.78 -12.65 -26.64
CA SER A 575 0.00 -11.45 -26.96
C SER A 575 -0.83 -10.17 -26.84
N LEU A 576 -2.10 -10.18 -27.28
CA LEU A 576 -3.03 -9.06 -27.09
C LEU A 576 -3.21 -8.73 -25.60
N SER A 577 -3.35 -9.75 -24.76
CA SER A 577 -3.48 -9.58 -23.30
C SER A 577 -2.21 -8.96 -22.69
N LEU A 578 -1.03 -9.43 -23.10
CA LEU A 578 0.26 -8.88 -22.64
C LEU A 578 0.50 -7.44 -23.12
N PHE A 579 0.11 -7.10 -24.36
CA PHE A 579 0.16 -5.71 -24.85
C PHE A 579 -0.78 -4.78 -24.09
N ASN A 580 -1.98 -5.26 -23.72
CA ASN A 580 -2.92 -4.49 -22.90
C ASN A 580 -2.35 -4.23 -21.49
N ILE A 581 -1.66 -5.19 -20.90
CA ILE A 581 -0.97 -5.02 -19.61
C ILE A 581 0.13 -3.94 -19.71
N LEU A 582 0.92 -3.93 -20.80
CA LEU A 582 1.99 -2.95 -21.03
C LEU A 582 1.51 -1.50 -21.16
N ARG A 583 0.27 -1.28 -21.59
CA ARG A 583 -0.28 0.06 -21.85
C ARG A 583 -0.26 0.95 -20.61
N PHE A 584 -0.72 0.41 -19.48
CA PHE A 584 -0.84 1.16 -18.24
C PHE A 584 0.51 1.68 -17.72
N PRO A 585 1.55 0.84 -17.48
CA PRO A 585 2.85 1.32 -16.99
C PRO A 585 3.51 2.30 -17.94
N LEU A 586 3.42 2.09 -19.27
CA LEU A 586 4.00 3.01 -20.26
C LEU A 586 3.35 4.40 -20.24
N SER A 587 2.03 4.46 -20.04
CA SER A 587 1.30 5.73 -19.95
C SER A 587 1.50 6.44 -18.60
N MET A 588 1.60 5.68 -17.51
CA MET A 588 1.62 6.23 -16.14
C MET A 588 3.02 6.65 -15.71
N LEU A 589 4.08 5.96 -16.16
CA LEU A 589 5.45 6.22 -15.75
C LEU A 589 5.92 7.68 -16.04
N PRO A 590 5.67 8.28 -17.22
CA PRO A 590 6.02 9.68 -17.47
C PRO A 590 5.30 10.66 -16.53
N MET A 591 4.02 10.40 -16.24
CA MET A 591 3.23 11.20 -15.32
C MET A 591 3.82 11.13 -13.90
N MET A 592 4.26 9.94 -13.47
CA MET A 592 4.86 9.76 -12.15
C MET A 592 6.22 10.43 -12.01
N ILE A 593 7.05 10.42 -13.07
CA ILE A 593 8.31 11.17 -13.08
C ILE A 593 8.06 12.68 -12.91
N SER A 594 7.05 13.22 -13.61
CA SER A 594 6.65 14.63 -13.45
C SER A 594 6.21 14.95 -12.01
N ASN A 595 5.36 14.11 -11.42
CA ASN A 595 4.89 14.27 -10.04
C ASN A 595 6.05 14.17 -9.03
N MET A 596 7.02 13.29 -9.27
CA MET A 596 8.22 13.17 -8.45
C MET A 596 9.09 14.43 -8.53
N VAL A 597 9.30 15.01 -9.71
CA VAL A 597 10.04 16.28 -9.88
C VAL A 597 9.34 17.42 -9.13
N GLN A 598 8.01 17.54 -9.26
CA GLN A 598 7.24 18.56 -8.55
C GLN A 598 7.30 18.39 -7.02
N THR A 599 7.22 17.15 -6.55
CA THR A 599 7.40 16.84 -5.12
C THR A 599 8.82 17.15 -4.67
N GLY A 600 9.83 16.92 -5.52
CA GLY A 600 11.22 17.31 -5.26
C GLY A 600 11.41 18.82 -5.06
N VAL A 601 10.70 19.66 -5.82
CA VAL A 601 10.66 21.12 -5.57
C VAL A 601 10.01 21.42 -4.22
N SER A 602 8.96 20.68 -3.87
CA SER A 602 8.22 20.85 -2.62
C SER A 602 9.08 20.48 -1.40
N VAL A 603 9.86 19.40 -1.50
CA VAL A 603 10.89 19.02 -0.53
C VAL A 603 11.89 20.15 -0.33
N LYS A 604 12.38 20.80 -1.39
CA LYS A 604 13.33 21.91 -1.27
C LYS A 604 12.72 23.10 -0.51
N ARG A 605 11.46 23.47 -0.82
CA ARG A 605 10.76 24.58 -0.15
C ARG A 605 10.51 24.29 1.33
N ILE A 606 9.98 23.12 1.65
CA ILE A 606 9.76 22.73 3.05
C ILE A 606 11.10 22.64 3.79
N ASN A 607 12.15 22.05 3.20
CA ASN A 607 13.46 22.02 3.84
C ASN A 607 14.01 23.43 4.10
N LYS A 608 13.87 24.37 3.15
CA LYS A 608 14.29 25.76 3.36
C LYS A 608 13.59 26.35 4.59
N PHE A 609 12.27 26.24 4.66
CA PHE A 609 11.47 26.77 5.78
C PHE A 609 11.77 26.08 7.12
N MET A 610 11.89 24.74 7.13
CA MET A 610 12.15 23.98 8.35
C MET A 610 13.55 24.25 8.94
N ASN A 611 14.51 24.70 8.12
CA ASN A 611 15.86 25.07 8.56
C ASN A 611 16.00 26.58 8.84
N SER A 612 14.95 27.39 8.74
CA SER A 612 15.00 28.79 9.12
C SER A 612 15.29 28.98 10.60
N GLU A 613 15.91 30.11 10.95
CA GLU A 613 16.25 30.45 12.34
C GLU A 613 15.00 30.50 13.23
N GLU A 614 15.14 29.95 14.44
CA GLU A 614 14.12 29.99 15.49
C GLU A 614 14.53 31.00 16.55
N LEU A 615 13.54 31.53 17.27
CA LEU A 615 13.79 32.29 18.49
C LEU A 615 14.33 31.33 19.57
N ASP A 616 15.39 31.73 20.25
CA ASP A 616 15.88 30.98 21.41
C ASP A 616 14.91 31.22 22.60
N PRO A 617 14.20 30.19 23.08
CA PRO A 617 13.30 30.33 24.22
C PRO A 617 14.04 30.62 25.53
N ASN A 618 15.35 30.36 25.59
CA ASN A 618 16.18 30.58 26.78
C ASN A 618 16.86 31.95 26.79
N CYS A 619 16.53 32.84 25.84
CA CYS A 619 17.12 34.19 25.79
C CYS A 619 16.70 35.08 26.97
N VAL A 620 15.59 34.76 27.63
CA VAL A 620 15.12 35.38 28.88
C VAL A 620 15.12 34.30 29.95
N GLN A 621 15.80 34.56 31.06
CA GLN A 621 15.80 33.67 32.22
C GLN A 621 14.63 34.03 33.13
N HIS A 622 13.89 33.03 33.58
CA HIS A 622 12.80 33.19 34.54
C HIS A 622 13.23 32.62 35.89
N ASP A 623 14.11 33.36 36.59
CA ASP A 623 14.55 33.01 37.93
C ASP A 623 13.60 33.62 38.97
N GLN A 624 13.01 32.78 39.82
CA GLN A 624 12.11 33.22 40.89
C GLN A 624 12.85 33.69 42.15
N SER A 625 14.18 33.51 42.20
CA SER A 625 15.00 33.91 43.33
C SER A 625 15.50 35.35 43.23
N GLU A 626 15.39 35.97 42.06
CA GLU A 626 15.72 37.38 41.88
C GLU A 626 14.72 38.29 42.62
N PHE A 627 15.26 39.34 43.24
CA PHE A 627 14.45 40.28 44.02
C PHE A 627 13.61 41.17 43.12
N ASP A 628 14.21 41.63 42.01
CA ASP A 628 13.56 42.51 41.06
C ASP A 628 12.76 41.72 40.01
N PRO A 629 11.54 42.16 39.66
CA PRO A 629 10.65 41.41 38.77
C PRO A 629 11.16 41.32 37.32
N VAL A 630 12.03 42.23 36.91
CA VAL A 630 12.71 42.24 35.61
C VAL A 630 14.09 42.86 35.83
N VAL A 631 15.15 42.13 35.46
CA VAL A 631 16.53 42.62 35.46
C VAL A 631 17.06 42.53 34.03
N VAL A 632 17.59 43.64 33.52
CA VAL A 632 18.30 43.66 32.22
C VAL A 632 19.69 44.21 32.47
N GLU A 633 20.73 43.40 32.23
CA GLU A 633 22.12 43.84 32.35
C GLU A 633 22.82 43.78 30.99
N ASN A 634 23.40 44.91 30.57
CA ASN A 634 24.13 45.08 29.31
C ASN A 634 23.35 44.56 28.08
N GLY A 635 22.02 44.70 28.11
CA GLY A 635 21.12 44.16 27.09
C GLY A 635 21.28 44.90 25.76
N THR A 636 21.52 44.14 24.68
CA THR A 636 21.64 44.67 23.31
C THR A 636 20.70 43.91 22.38
N PHE A 637 19.78 44.62 21.73
CA PHE A 637 18.67 44.03 20.98
C PHE A 637 18.57 44.54 19.54
N SER A 638 18.30 43.64 18.60
CA SER A 638 18.10 43.93 17.17
C SER A 638 16.89 43.17 16.61
N TRP A 639 16.22 43.74 15.60
CA TRP A 639 15.19 43.04 14.82
C TRP A 639 15.77 42.25 13.63
N GLY A 640 17.03 42.52 13.27
CA GLY A 640 17.81 41.91 12.18
C GLY A 640 19.03 41.14 12.69
N GLY A 641 19.73 40.40 11.82
CA GLY A 641 20.95 39.66 12.17
C GLY A 641 22.07 40.55 12.75
N MET A 642 23.19 39.92 13.15
CA MET A 642 24.32 40.52 13.92
C MET A 642 25.09 41.67 13.24
N GLN A 643 24.55 42.33 12.22
CA GLN A 643 25.16 43.52 11.66
C GLN A 643 24.94 44.70 12.63
N GLU A 644 26.02 45.35 13.06
CA GLU A 644 25.99 46.44 14.06
C GLU A 644 24.98 47.56 13.73
N GLN A 645 24.72 47.82 12.45
CA GLN A 645 23.76 48.84 12.00
C GLN A 645 22.28 48.45 12.23
N ALA A 646 21.98 47.18 12.56
CA ALA A 646 20.61 46.69 12.80
C ALA A 646 20.22 46.68 14.30
N VAL A 647 21.14 47.06 15.19
CA VAL A 647 20.93 47.06 16.64
C VAL A 647 20.18 48.31 17.05
N VAL A 648 19.00 48.14 17.65
CA VAL A 648 18.06 49.23 18.01
C VAL A 648 18.26 49.68 19.45
N LEU A 649 18.43 48.74 20.38
CA LEU A 649 18.69 49.01 21.79
C LEU A 649 20.09 48.54 22.13
N ARG A 650 20.88 49.38 22.81
CA ARG A 650 22.29 49.10 23.13
C ARG A 650 22.55 49.39 24.60
N ASN A 651 23.25 48.47 25.27
CA ASN A 651 23.70 48.61 26.66
C ASN A 651 22.58 49.06 27.60
N ILE A 652 21.39 48.48 27.45
CA ILE A 652 20.26 48.73 28.35
C ILE A 652 20.58 48.09 29.70
N ASN A 653 20.47 48.88 30.76
CA ASN A 653 20.53 48.42 32.14
C ASN A 653 19.24 48.87 32.84
N VAL A 654 18.39 47.93 33.27
CA VAL A 654 17.10 48.18 33.94
C VAL A 654 16.98 47.29 35.15
#